data_AF-A0A8H4N7U1-F1
#
_entry.id   AF-A0A8H4N7U1-F1
#
_cell.length_a   1.000
_cell.length_b   1.000
_cell.length_c   1.000
_cell.angle_alpha   90.00
_cell.angle_beta   90.00
_cell.angle_gamma   90.00
#
_symmetry.space_group_name_H-M   'P 1'
#
loop_
_entity.id
_entity.type
_entity.pdbx_description
1 polymer ?
#
loop_
_entity_poly.entity_id
_entity_poly.type
_entity_poly.pdbx_seq_one_letter_code
_entity_poly.pdbx_strand_id
1 'polypeptide(L)'
;MIVRRLAARQGRSALAHVHATTAAAAPARHWRRFFASDVDFLDRSAETSLKETRSIEAALNSSTPQPVPSFNPDAARQAAITDPTVAENWQARKHLERVTNPVGSTPEPHYKPHTLLTNPPRPQDVTLELLLASQAHLGHSTSVWNPANARYIFGIREGIHIISLDVTAAHLRRAAKVVTEVCRRGGLVLFVGTRNDQERSVVKAAQLARGCHLFDRWIPGSITNGQQILGRCGLKVVDEMDREMPEFQDQLLDRPVLRPDLVVCLNPLENYVLLHECGLNHIPTIGIIDTDADSTWVTYPIPANDDSLRCTNVIAGVLGRAGEEGQRLRLEAARNGIVTYKSRVQLERPEAKAPSNKQEAGRLEKPVASGITAVASPLTHPVAMGIEKELEESGGLARTAKDLFAGAAGGIAQVLLGQPFDIIKVRLQTSEQYSGALDCGTKIWKNEGPLAFYKGTLTPLIGIGACVSIQFGAFHYARRAFEARNLARGPTAKPDLSYGQYYTAGAFAGVANSVISGPIEHVRIRLQTQPHGAARLYSGPLDCVRKLSAHEGVLRGLYRGEAVTILREAQAYGVWFLTFEYLMNLDAKRNKIDRKDVSTPKVALYGGLAGEALWLSSYPFDVVKSKMQSDGFGASQRFASMRDCFAKTWAQEGMGGFWKGIGPTLLRAMPVSAGTFAV
;
A
#
# COMPACT_ATOMS: atom_id res chain seq x y z
N MET A 1 -24.08 -40.34 33.88
CA MET A 1 -24.89 -40.96 34.95
C MET A 1 -24.50 -40.28 36.26
N ILE A 2 -25.50 -39.80 36.99
CA ILE A 2 -25.50 -39.36 38.41
C ILE A 2 -24.90 -37.98 38.74
N VAL A 3 -25.83 -37.06 38.99
CA VAL A 3 -25.73 -35.75 39.66
C VAL A 3 -26.10 -35.92 41.14
N ARG A 4 -25.51 -35.14 42.06
CA ARG A 4 -26.12 -34.47 43.25
C ARG A 4 -25.00 -33.88 44.13
N ARG A 5 -24.82 -32.56 44.30
CA ARG A 5 -25.60 -31.49 44.98
C ARG A 5 -25.53 -31.49 46.52
N LEU A 6 -25.35 -30.26 47.03
CA LEU A 6 -25.72 -29.66 48.34
C LEU A 6 -24.72 -29.89 49.50
N ALA A 7 -24.43 -28.94 50.41
CA ALA A 7 -25.21 -27.78 50.84
C ALA A 7 -24.34 -26.64 51.42
N ALA A 8 -24.93 -25.45 51.42
CA ALA A 8 -24.48 -24.23 52.08
C ALA A 8 -24.67 -24.27 53.61
N ARG A 9 -23.95 -23.41 54.34
CA ARG A 9 -24.39 -22.89 55.64
C ARG A 9 -24.07 -21.40 55.79
N GLN A 10 -25.09 -20.67 56.23
CA GLN A 10 -25.20 -19.23 56.44
C GLN A 10 -24.62 -18.79 57.79
N GLY A 11 -24.26 -17.51 57.90
CA GLY A 11 -24.10 -16.76 59.13
C GLY A 11 -24.46 -15.28 58.93
N ARG A 12 -25.74 -14.96 59.19
CA ARG A 12 -26.35 -13.63 59.43
C ARG A 12 -25.67 -12.93 60.65
N SER A 13 -25.75 -11.63 60.98
CA SER A 13 -26.55 -10.46 60.58
C SER A 13 -26.09 -9.30 61.49
N ALA A 14 -26.13 -8.05 61.02
CA ALA A 14 -26.49 -6.90 61.87
C ALA A 14 -27.03 -5.75 60.99
N LEU A 15 -28.26 -5.36 61.29
CA LEU A 15 -29.09 -4.34 60.66
C LEU A 15 -29.08 -3.04 61.49
N ALA A 16 -29.30 -1.90 60.83
CA ALA A 16 -30.18 -0.80 61.27
C ALA A 16 -30.51 0.07 60.03
N HIS A 17 -31.73 -0.03 59.46
CA HIS A 17 -32.90 0.86 59.68
C HIS A 17 -32.64 2.34 59.27
N VAL A 18 -33.47 3.10 58.54
CA VAL A 18 -34.85 2.96 58.02
C VAL A 18 -35.16 4.21 57.15
N HIS A 19 -35.79 4.06 55.98
CA HIS A 19 -37.15 4.55 55.65
C HIS A 19 -37.44 4.45 54.14
N ALA A 20 -38.63 3.95 53.84
CA ALA A 20 -39.14 3.67 52.51
C ALA A 20 -40.05 4.80 52.01
N THR A 21 -40.08 5.02 50.70
CA THR A 21 -41.32 5.28 49.95
C THR A 21 -41.15 5.13 48.43
N THR A 22 -42.11 4.39 47.86
CA THR A 22 -42.67 4.48 46.49
C THR A 22 -41.84 4.10 45.26
N ALA A 23 -41.95 2.81 44.92
CA ALA A 23 -42.34 2.25 43.62
C ALA A 23 -42.21 3.09 42.32
N ALA A 24 -41.34 2.63 41.42
CA ALA A 24 -41.64 2.46 39.99
C ALA A 24 -40.71 1.39 39.40
N ALA A 25 -41.30 0.34 38.83
CA ALA A 25 -40.59 -0.82 38.28
C ALA A 25 -39.86 -0.47 36.96
N ALA A 26 -38.60 -0.87 36.84
CA ALA A 26 -37.84 -0.83 35.59
C ALA A 26 -38.08 -2.11 34.77
N PRO A 27 -38.42 -2.04 33.46
CA PRO A 27 -38.52 -3.24 32.64
C PRO A 27 -37.13 -3.68 32.15
N ALA A 28 -36.95 -5.00 32.14
CA ALA A 28 -35.76 -5.70 31.68
C ALA A 28 -35.37 -5.30 30.25
N ARG A 29 -34.11 -4.89 30.07
CA ARG A 29 -33.53 -4.65 28.74
C ARG A 29 -32.97 -5.94 28.15
N HIS A 30 -33.60 -6.35 27.05
CA HIS A 30 -33.16 -7.43 26.18
C HIS A 30 -31.84 -7.08 25.48
N TRP A 31 -30.95 -8.07 25.42
CA TRP A 31 -29.73 -8.10 24.63
C TRP A 31 -30.04 -7.98 23.14
N ARG A 32 -29.67 -6.85 22.53
CA ARG A 32 -29.33 -6.69 21.08
C ARG A 32 -28.96 -5.23 20.79
N ARG A 33 -27.66 -4.95 20.71
CA ARG A 33 -27.02 -4.20 19.60
C ARG A 33 -25.57 -3.88 19.96
N PHE A 34 -24.69 -4.47 19.18
CA PHE A 34 -23.32 -4.03 18.96
C PHE A 34 -23.32 -2.96 17.85
N PHE A 35 -22.36 -2.03 17.94
CA PHE A 35 -21.84 -1.12 16.91
C PHE A 35 -22.67 0.12 16.54
N ALA A 36 -22.78 1.05 17.48
CA ALA A 36 -22.72 2.52 17.31
C ALA A 36 -23.26 3.15 18.58
N SER A 37 -22.41 3.46 19.57
CA SER A 37 -22.85 4.35 20.66
C SER A 37 -21.78 4.87 21.59
N ASP A 38 -20.49 4.51 21.55
CA ASP A 38 -19.56 5.07 22.56
C ASP A 38 -19.28 6.56 22.32
N VAL A 39 -19.18 6.97 21.04
CA VAL A 39 -19.06 8.39 20.68
C VAL A 39 -20.39 9.11 20.86
N ASP A 40 -21.51 8.54 20.41
CA ASP A 40 -22.84 9.16 20.59
C ASP A 40 -23.26 9.24 22.06
N PHE A 41 -22.80 8.32 22.91
CA PHE A 41 -23.07 8.35 24.36
C PHE A 41 -22.21 9.41 25.04
N LEU A 42 -20.93 9.53 24.66
CA LEU A 42 -20.06 10.60 25.15
C LEU A 42 -20.55 11.97 24.69
N ASP A 43 -20.98 12.11 23.43
CA ASP A 43 -21.52 13.36 22.90
C ASP A 43 -22.85 13.72 23.54
N ARG A 44 -23.75 12.75 23.74
CA ARG A 44 -25.00 13.00 24.49
C ARG A 44 -24.74 13.33 25.95
N SER A 45 -23.77 12.67 26.59
CA SER A 45 -23.40 12.97 27.97
C SER A 45 -22.80 14.38 28.06
N ALA A 46 -21.93 14.76 27.12
CA ALA A 46 -21.35 16.09 27.04
C ALA A 46 -22.42 17.17 26.77
N GLU A 47 -23.37 16.92 25.87
CA GLU A 47 -24.52 17.81 25.62
C GLU A 47 -25.43 17.96 26.84
N THR A 48 -25.62 16.88 27.60
CA THR A 48 -26.46 16.90 28.81
C THR A 48 -25.77 17.70 29.91
N SER A 49 -24.47 17.48 30.12
CA SER A 49 -23.67 18.28 31.05
C SER A 49 -23.61 19.75 30.65
N LEU A 50 -23.50 20.06 29.36
CA LEU A 50 -23.52 21.44 28.85
C LEU A 50 -24.88 22.13 29.04
N LYS A 51 -25.99 21.39 28.98
CA LYS A 51 -27.33 21.92 29.27
C LYS A 51 -27.51 22.19 30.76
N GLU A 52 -27.02 21.29 31.61
CA GLU A 52 -27.02 21.47 33.06
C GLU A 52 -26.18 22.68 33.48
N THR A 53 -24.95 22.82 32.98
CA THR A 53 -24.11 24.00 33.28
C THR A 53 -24.76 25.30 32.81
N ARG A 54 -25.36 25.33 31.62
CA ARG A 54 -26.11 26.51 31.13
C ARG A 54 -27.35 26.84 31.96
N SER A 55 -28.03 25.83 32.49
CA SER A 55 -29.17 26.04 33.38
C SER A 55 -28.75 26.61 34.74
N ILE A 56 -27.61 26.16 35.26
CA ILE A 56 -27.00 26.67 36.49
C ILE A 56 -26.47 28.10 36.28
N GLU A 57 -25.83 28.38 35.14
CA GLU A 57 -25.42 29.74 34.73
C GLU A 57 -26.63 30.69 34.64
N ALA A 58 -27.74 30.26 34.03
CA ALA A 58 -28.96 31.06 33.95
C ALA A 58 -29.58 31.34 35.34
N ALA A 59 -29.55 30.35 36.25
CA ALA A 59 -30.00 30.52 37.62
C ALA A 59 -29.10 31.50 38.40
N LEU A 60 -27.78 31.40 38.26
CA LEU A 60 -26.81 32.32 38.90
C LEU A 60 -26.93 33.74 38.34
N ASN A 61 -27.10 33.89 37.03
CA ASN A 61 -27.29 35.20 36.37
C ASN A 61 -28.59 35.92 36.80
N SER A 62 -29.58 35.18 37.30
CA SER A 62 -30.78 35.78 37.90
C SER A 62 -30.56 36.33 39.31
N SER A 63 -29.49 35.89 39.99
CA SER A 63 -29.21 36.18 41.41
C SER A 63 -28.05 37.17 41.64
N THR A 64 -27.27 37.49 40.60
CA THR A 64 -26.10 38.38 40.70
C THR A 64 -26.19 39.52 39.68
N PRO A 65 -25.85 40.78 40.05
CA PRO A 65 -26.00 41.94 39.19
C PRO A 65 -25.01 42.03 38.02
N GLN A 66 -24.00 41.15 37.98
CA GLN A 66 -23.14 40.97 36.81
C GLN A 66 -23.30 39.56 36.22
N PRO A 67 -23.59 39.44 34.91
CA PRO A 67 -23.75 38.14 34.29
C PRO A 67 -22.41 37.41 34.20
N VAL A 68 -22.40 36.16 34.66
CA VAL A 68 -21.29 35.23 34.52
C VAL A 68 -21.12 34.90 33.02
N PRO A 69 -19.91 35.02 32.45
CA PRO A 69 -19.68 34.74 31.03
C PRO A 69 -19.99 33.27 30.73
N SER A 70 -20.78 33.02 29.67
CA SER A 70 -21.21 31.67 29.31
C SER A 70 -20.03 30.82 28.87
N PHE A 71 -19.96 29.58 29.38
CA PHE A 71 -18.90 28.65 28.99
C PHE A 71 -19.05 28.27 27.50
N ASN A 72 -18.20 28.87 26.66
CA ASN A 72 -18.09 28.51 25.25
C ASN A 72 -16.90 27.55 25.08
N PRO A 73 -17.13 26.24 24.88
CA PRO A 73 -16.07 25.24 24.79
C PRO A 73 -15.12 25.49 23.61
N ASP A 74 -15.61 26.05 22.50
CA ASP A 74 -14.76 26.37 21.34
C ASP A 74 -13.87 27.58 21.62
N ALA A 75 -14.39 28.58 22.35
CA ALA A 75 -13.59 29.72 22.80
C ALA A 75 -12.56 29.32 23.87
N ALA A 76 -12.90 28.39 24.77
CA ALA A 76 -11.95 27.84 25.75
C ALA A 76 -10.85 27.01 25.06
N ARG A 77 -11.20 26.26 24.01
CA ARG A 77 -10.24 25.49 23.20
C ARG A 77 -9.31 26.41 22.41
N GLN A 78 -9.84 27.50 21.84
CA GLN A 78 -9.05 28.53 21.17
C GLN A 78 -8.17 29.30 22.16
N ALA A 79 -8.70 29.67 23.33
CA ALA A 79 -7.93 30.30 24.40
C ALA A 79 -6.76 29.41 24.86
N ALA A 80 -6.97 28.10 25.06
CA ALA A 80 -5.93 27.15 25.43
C ALA A 80 -4.82 26.96 24.38
N ILE A 81 -5.14 27.14 23.09
CA ILE A 81 -4.14 27.11 22.00
C ILE A 81 -3.32 28.40 21.98
N THR A 82 -3.91 29.52 22.39
CA THR A 82 -3.26 30.84 22.45
C THR A 82 -2.66 31.19 23.81
N ASP A 83 -2.76 30.31 24.80
CA ASP A 83 -2.38 30.60 26.18
C ASP A 83 -0.85 30.46 26.37
N PRO A 84 -0.10 31.56 26.54
CA PRO A 84 1.35 31.51 26.75
C PRO A 84 1.73 30.75 28.04
N THR A 85 0.77 30.59 28.97
CA THR A 85 0.98 29.89 30.24
C THR A 85 1.22 28.39 30.04
N VAL A 86 0.73 27.76 28.96
CA VAL A 86 0.97 26.32 28.71
C VAL A 86 2.44 26.04 28.41
N ALA A 87 3.07 26.91 27.61
CA ALA A 87 4.49 26.82 27.32
C ALA A 87 5.33 27.06 28.58
N GLU A 88 4.98 28.07 29.37
CA GLU A 88 5.62 28.37 30.66
C GLU A 88 5.44 27.23 31.66
N ASN A 89 4.24 26.64 31.77
CA ASN A 89 3.96 25.49 32.63
C ASN A 89 4.74 24.25 32.20
N TRP A 90 4.87 24.01 30.88
CA TRP A 90 5.69 22.92 30.36
C TRP A 90 7.17 23.12 30.69
N GLN A 91 7.67 24.36 30.54
CA GLN A 91 9.05 24.73 30.89
C GLN A 91 9.30 24.60 32.40
N ALA A 92 8.39 25.09 33.23
CA ALA A 92 8.44 24.97 34.68
C ALA A 92 8.42 23.49 35.11
N ARG A 93 7.55 22.66 34.51
CA ARG A 93 7.52 21.22 34.76
C ARG A 93 8.82 20.54 34.34
N LYS A 94 9.38 20.89 33.18
CA LYS A 94 10.67 20.35 32.70
C LYS A 94 11.84 20.79 33.58
N HIS A 95 11.82 22.02 34.07
CA HIS A 95 12.80 22.51 35.03
C HIS A 95 12.69 21.74 36.35
N LEU A 96 11.48 21.58 36.88
CA LEU A 96 11.22 20.80 38.08
C LEU A 96 11.68 19.34 37.91
N GLU A 97 11.27 18.66 36.84
CA GLU A 97 11.72 17.29 36.51
C GLU A 97 13.26 17.19 36.50
N ARG A 98 13.98 18.15 35.91
CA ARG A 98 15.46 18.12 35.88
C ARG A 98 16.08 18.29 37.25
N VAL A 99 15.51 19.16 38.09
CA VAL A 99 16.04 19.47 39.42
C VAL A 99 15.69 18.40 40.45
N THR A 100 14.45 17.87 40.40
CA THR A 100 13.92 16.97 41.42
C THR A 100 14.03 15.49 41.07
N ASN A 101 14.04 15.08 39.79
CA ASN A 101 14.23 13.66 39.42
C ASN A 101 15.51 13.01 39.97
N PRO A 102 16.67 13.71 40.05
CA PRO A 102 17.86 13.11 40.66
C PRO A 102 17.84 13.12 42.20
N VAL A 103 16.84 13.74 42.84
CA VAL A 103 16.71 13.79 44.30
C VAL A 103 16.08 12.49 44.81
N GLY A 104 16.67 11.88 45.85
CA GLY A 104 16.21 10.63 46.44
C GLY A 104 17.29 9.55 46.35
N SER A 105 16.91 8.33 45.94
CA SER A 105 17.83 7.21 45.73
C SER A 105 18.04 6.96 44.24
N THR A 106 19.28 6.75 43.81
CA THR A 106 19.56 6.23 42.46
C THR A 106 19.26 4.74 42.45
N PRO A 107 18.30 4.25 41.64
CA PRO A 107 18.06 2.81 41.55
C PRO A 107 19.32 2.16 40.97
N GLU A 108 19.68 1.00 41.52
CA GLU A 108 20.78 0.19 40.97
C GLU A 108 20.56 -0.06 39.46
N PRO A 109 21.66 -0.20 38.68
CA PRO A 109 21.59 -0.35 37.24
C PRO A 109 20.78 -1.60 36.86
N HIS A 110 19.52 -1.38 36.47
CA HIS A 110 18.65 -2.38 35.91
C HIS A 110 18.72 -2.37 34.37
N TYR A 111 18.31 -3.47 33.76
CA TYR A 111 18.26 -3.55 32.31
C TYR A 111 17.29 -2.51 31.72
N LYS A 112 17.83 -1.68 30.82
CA LYS A 112 17.08 -0.67 30.06
C LYS A 112 17.12 -1.04 28.57
N PRO A 113 15.98 -1.39 27.94
CA PRO A 113 15.95 -1.87 26.56
C PRO A 113 16.58 -0.91 25.54
N HIS A 114 16.40 0.40 25.73
CA HIS A 114 16.93 1.42 24.82
C HIS A 114 18.44 1.57 24.90
N THR A 115 19.08 1.21 26.02
CA THR A 115 20.53 1.39 26.22
C THR A 115 21.34 0.54 25.24
N LEU A 116 20.86 -0.64 24.86
CA LEU A 116 21.52 -1.47 23.86
C LEU A 116 21.55 -0.84 22.47
N LEU A 117 20.60 0.04 22.16
CA LEU A 117 20.55 0.79 20.90
C LEU A 117 21.35 2.09 21.01
N THR A 118 21.21 2.84 22.09
CA THR A 118 21.87 4.15 22.24
C THR A 118 23.36 4.02 22.57
N ASN A 119 23.72 3.06 23.40
CA ASN A 119 25.10 2.82 23.85
C ASN A 119 25.40 1.30 23.92
N PRO A 120 25.57 0.65 22.75
CA PRO A 120 25.94 -0.75 22.72
C PRO A 120 27.33 -1.01 23.32
N PRO A 121 27.55 -2.20 23.95
CA PRO A 121 28.82 -2.58 24.55
C PRO A 121 29.89 -2.84 23.49
N ARG A 122 31.17 -2.68 23.86
CA ARG A 122 32.28 -3.02 22.97
C ARG A 122 32.51 -4.54 22.94
N PRO A 123 33.13 -5.10 21.89
CA PRO A 123 33.42 -6.53 21.82
C PRO A 123 34.20 -7.11 23.02
N GLN A 124 35.02 -6.29 23.68
CA GLN A 124 35.81 -6.65 24.87
C GLN A 124 34.95 -6.70 26.14
N ASP A 125 33.88 -5.89 26.20
CA ASP A 125 32.99 -5.77 27.35
C ASP A 125 31.87 -6.83 27.33
N VAL A 126 31.84 -7.70 26.32
CA VAL A 126 30.86 -8.80 26.23
C VAL A 126 31.24 -9.91 27.21
N THR A 127 30.41 -10.07 28.24
CA THR A 127 30.50 -11.15 29.23
C THR A 127 29.46 -12.23 28.99
N LEU A 128 29.64 -13.40 29.62
CA LEU A 128 28.69 -14.51 29.51
C LEU A 128 27.34 -14.16 30.18
N GLU A 129 27.37 -13.39 31.27
CA GLU A 129 26.20 -12.92 31.98
C GLU A 129 25.35 -11.99 31.10
N LEU A 130 26.01 -11.13 30.30
CA LEU A 130 25.32 -10.28 29.35
C LEU A 130 24.60 -11.11 28.28
N LEU A 131 25.26 -12.13 27.71
CA LEU A 131 24.68 -13.00 26.68
C LEU A 131 23.56 -13.89 27.25
N LEU A 132 23.72 -14.35 28.48
CA LEU A 132 22.68 -15.07 29.22
C LEU A 132 21.46 -14.16 29.42
N ALA A 133 21.69 -12.95 29.94
CA ALA A 133 20.63 -11.96 30.17
C ALA A 133 19.97 -11.51 28.87
N SER A 134 20.70 -11.49 27.75
CA SER A 134 20.15 -11.18 26.43
C SER A 134 19.42 -12.35 25.77
N GLN A 135 19.28 -13.48 26.44
CA GLN A 135 18.59 -14.68 25.95
C GLN A 135 19.27 -15.33 24.73
N ALA A 136 20.58 -15.10 24.55
CA ALA A 136 21.33 -15.65 23.40
C ALA A 136 21.44 -17.18 23.42
N HIS A 137 21.32 -17.78 24.60
CA HIS A 137 21.44 -19.22 24.84
C HIS A 137 20.18 -20.03 24.49
N LEU A 138 19.03 -19.39 24.30
CA LEU A 138 17.78 -20.08 24.02
C LEU A 138 17.69 -20.38 22.53
N GLY A 139 17.88 -21.64 22.13
CA GLY A 139 17.64 -22.06 20.76
C GLY A 139 16.18 -22.45 20.50
N HIS A 140 15.95 -23.20 19.44
CA HIS A 140 14.66 -23.75 19.07
C HIS A 140 14.32 -25.08 19.79
N SER A 141 13.07 -25.51 19.63
CA SER A 141 12.56 -26.78 20.14
C SER A 141 13.37 -27.97 19.62
N THR A 142 13.53 -29.01 20.45
CA THR A 142 14.20 -30.27 20.09
C THR A 142 13.61 -30.98 18.86
N SER A 143 12.35 -30.69 18.50
CA SER A 143 11.71 -31.21 17.30
C SER A 143 12.11 -30.47 16.02
N VAL A 144 12.58 -29.23 16.12
CA VAL A 144 12.91 -28.34 15.00
C VAL A 144 14.35 -27.90 15.16
N TRP A 145 15.28 -28.75 14.73
CA TRP A 145 16.71 -28.48 14.81
C TRP A 145 17.44 -29.05 13.61
N ASN A 146 18.59 -28.45 13.28
CA ASN A 146 19.50 -28.95 12.27
C ASN A 146 20.64 -29.72 12.96
N PRO A 147 20.77 -31.04 12.71
CA PRO A 147 21.83 -31.86 13.33
C PRO A 147 23.25 -31.36 13.05
N ALA A 148 23.49 -30.63 11.95
CA ALA A 148 24.79 -30.06 11.64
C ALA A 148 25.27 -29.05 12.70
N ASN A 149 24.33 -28.44 13.43
CA ASN A 149 24.61 -27.45 14.47
C ASN A 149 24.80 -28.07 15.87
N ALA A 150 24.78 -29.41 16.00
CA ALA A 150 24.99 -30.09 17.28
C ALA A 150 26.24 -29.62 18.03
N ARG A 151 27.29 -29.22 17.30
CA ARG A 151 28.55 -28.69 17.87
C ARG A 151 28.42 -27.37 18.64
N TYR A 152 27.33 -26.62 18.45
CA TYR A 152 27.08 -25.36 19.14
C TYR A 152 26.14 -25.52 20.34
N ILE A 153 25.48 -26.67 20.46
CA ILE A 153 24.48 -26.96 21.47
C ILE A 153 25.20 -27.46 22.73
N PHE A 154 24.94 -26.80 23.86
CA PHE A 154 25.43 -27.19 25.17
C PHE A 154 24.62 -28.36 25.76
N GLY A 155 23.31 -28.35 25.58
CA GLY A 155 22.42 -29.37 26.12
C GLY A 155 20.95 -29.10 25.79
N ILE A 156 20.05 -29.83 26.44
CA ILE A 156 18.60 -29.69 26.29
C ILE A 156 18.00 -29.37 27.65
N ARG A 157 17.11 -28.39 27.71
CA ARG A 157 16.36 -28.04 28.91
C ARG A 157 14.96 -27.59 28.52
N GLU A 158 13.94 -28.09 29.23
CA GLU A 158 12.53 -27.74 29.00
C GLU A 158 12.06 -27.95 27.54
N GLY A 159 12.63 -28.96 26.86
CA GLY A 159 12.28 -29.30 25.47
C GLY A 159 12.93 -28.40 24.41
N ILE A 160 13.83 -27.49 24.81
CA ILE A 160 14.54 -26.53 23.95
C ILE A 160 16.05 -26.84 23.96
N HIS A 161 16.71 -26.65 22.83
CA HIS A 161 18.16 -26.72 22.74
C HIS A 161 18.80 -25.46 23.34
N ILE A 162 19.77 -25.65 24.23
CA ILE A 162 20.53 -24.56 24.85
C ILE A 162 21.84 -24.39 24.10
N ILE A 163 22.10 -23.21 23.55
CA ILE A 163 23.32 -22.86 22.85
C ILE A 163 24.44 -22.55 23.86
N SER A 164 25.66 -23.04 23.61
CA SER A 164 26.81 -22.77 24.46
C SER A 164 27.25 -21.31 24.36
N LEU A 165 27.13 -20.57 25.47
CA LEU A 165 27.49 -19.14 25.52
C LEU A 165 28.99 -18.89 25.35
N ASP A 166 29.85 -19.82 25.75
CA ASP A 166 31.30 -19.72 25.51
C ASP A 166 31.60 -19.72 24.01
N VAL A 167 30.92 -20.62 23.29
CA VAL A 167 31.01 -20.73 21.83
C VAL A 167 30.44 -19.46 21.19
N THR A 168 29.28 -18.97 21.63
CA THR A 168 28.69 -17.70 21.17
C THR A 168 29.66 -16.53 21.35
N ALA A 169 30.26 -16.38 22.54
CA ALA A 169 31.17 -15.28 22.84
C ALA A 169 32.44 -15.33 21.97
N ALA A 170 33.01 -16.52 21.78
CA ALA A 170 34.18 -16.70 20.91
C ALA A 170 33.89 -16.35 19.45
N HIS A 171 32.74 -16.79 18.91
CA HIS A 171 32.34 -16.49 17.54
C HIS A 171 31.97 -15.02 17.35
N LEU A 172 31.28 -14.41 18.32
CA LEU A 172 30.96 -12.99 18.29
C LEU A 172 32.23 -12.11 18.30
N ARG A 173 33.22 -12.44 19.14
CA ARG A 173 34.52 -11.73 19.15
C ARG A 173 35.29 -11.90 17.84
N ARG A 174 35.24 -13.10 17.25
CA ARG A 174 35.84 -13.37 15.93
C ARG A 174 35.16 -12.52 14.84
N ALA A 175 33.83 -12.53 14.79
CA ALA A 175 33.06 -11.74 13.84
C ALA A 175 33.30 -10.24 14.01
N ALA A 176 33.34 -9.74 15.25
CA ALA A 176 33.68 -8.36 15.55
C ALA A 176 35.05 -7.96 14.99
N LYS A 177 36.08 -8.80 15.16
CA LYS A 177 37.41 -8.55 14.60
C LYS A 177 37.41 -8.46 13.07
N VAL A 178 36.60 -9.29 12.39
CA VAL A 178 36.43 -9.24 10.94
C VAL A 178 35.78 -7.91 10.53
N VAL A 179 34.69 -7.50 11.20
CA VAL A 179 34.03 -6.21 10.93
C VAL A 179 34.99 -5.04 11.13
N THR A 180 35.75 -5.01 12.23
CA THR A 180 36.77 -3.98 12.49
C THR A 180 37.79 -3.90 11.36
N GLU A 181 38.31 -5.04 10.89
CA GLU A 181 39.33 -5.06 9.84
C GLU A 181 38.77 -4.64 8.47
N VAL A 182 37.55 -5.05 8.12
CA VAL A 182 36.89 -4.62 6.88
C VAL A 182 36.67 -3.10 6.88
N CYS A 183 36.13 -2.54 7.97
CA CYS A 183 35.95 -1.11 8.11
C CYS A 183 37.29 -0.35 8.13
N ARG A 184 38.33 -0.90 8.76
CA ARG A 184 39.68 -0.31 8.77
C ARG A 184 40.28 -0.20 7.38
N ARG A 185 39.96 -1.13 6.48
CA ARG A 185 40.35 -1.14 5.06
C ARG A 185 39.37 -0.39 4.15
N GLY A 186 38.45 0.40 4.71
CA GLY A 186 37.47 1.16 3.93
C GLY A 186 36.48 0.29 3.15
N GLY A 187 36.24 -0.94 3.59
CA GLY A 187 35.26 -1.83 2.97
C GLY A 187 33.83 -1.48 3.33
N LEU A 188 32.90 -1.76 2.42
CA LEU A 188 31.47 -1.50 2.59
C LEU A 188 30.81 -2.66 3.35
N VAL A 189 30.31 -2.38 4.56
CA VAL A 189 29.57 -3.36 5.37
C VAL A 189 28.07 -3.16 5.21
N LEU A 190 27.33 -4.22 4.91
CA LEU A 190 25.87 -4.23 4.82
C LEU A 190 25.27 -5.02 5.99
N PHE A 191 24.53 -4.35 6.86
CA PHE A 191 23.74 -4.99 7.92
C PHE A 191 22.34 -5.33 7.41
N VAL A 192 21.88 -6.54 7.65
CA VAL A 192 20.59 -7.05 7.16
C VAL A 192 19.80 -7.66 8.31
N GLY A 193 18.57 -7.20 8.51
CA GLY A 193 17.64 -7.79 9.48
C GLY A 193 16.20 -7.51 9.08
N THR A 194 15.49 -8.54 8.61
CA THR A 194 14.18 -8.39 7.94
C THR A 194 12.98 -8.72 8.82
N ARG A 195 13.20 -9.10 10.09
CA ARG A 195 12.13 -9.34 11.04
C ARG A 195 11.57 -8.01 11.58
N ASN A 196 10.31 -8.03 12.00
CA ASN A 196 9.67 -6.89 12.64
C ASN A 196 10.50 -6.41 13.84
N ASP A 197 10.58 -5.10 14.05
CA ASP A 197 11.33 -4.42 15.12
C ASP A 197 12.87 -4.50 15.04
N GLN A 198 13.47 -5.21 14.08
CA GLN A 198 14.93 -5.21 13.88
C GLN A 198 15.45 -3.93 13.20
N GLU A 199 14.58 -3.15 12.55
CA GLU A 199 14.91 -1.92 11.82
C GLU A 199 15.83 -0.99 12.62
N ARG A 200 15.43 -0.67 13.86
CA ARG A 200 16.18 0.27 14.72
C ARG A 200 17.61 -0.20 15.00
N SER A 201 17.79 -1.51 15.13
CA SER A 201 19.06 -2.14 15.49
C SER A 201 19.99 -2.18 14.28
N VAL A 202 19.47 -2.57 13.12
CA VAL A 202 20.21 -2.62 11.86
C VAL A 202 20.63 -1.20 11.43
N VAL A 203 19.70 -0.24 11.47
CA VAL A 203 19.97 1.17 11.12
C VAL A 203 21.03 1.76 12.03
N LYS A 204 20.93 1.51 13.34
CA LYS A 204 21.90 2.02 14.31
C LYS A 204 23.29 1.40 14.14
N ALA A 205 23.37 0.09 13.92
CA ALA A 205 24.63 -0.60 13.67
C ALA A 205 25.31 -0.09 12.39
N ALA A 206 24.55 0.09 11.31
CA ALA A 206 25.05 0.66 10.06
C ALA A 206 25.53 2.11 10.25
N GLN A 207 24.82 2.92 11.03
CA GLN A 207 25.23 4.29 11.35
C GLN A 207 26.58 4.33 12.07
N LEU A 208 26.79 3.45 13.06
CA LEU A 208 28.06 3.35 13.81
C LEU A 208 29.22 2.93 12.90
N ALA A 209 29.00 1.94 12.04
CA ALA A 209 30.02 1.41 11.13
C ALA A 209 30.25 2.26 9.86
N ARG A 210 29.46 3.33 9.65
CA ARG A 210 29.36 4.07 8.38
C ARG A 210 29.08 3.16 7.18
N GLY A 211 28.24 2.15 7.39
CA GLY A 211 27.86 1.14 6.40
C GLY A 211 26.44 1.31 5.85
N CYS A 212 25.97 0.30 5.13
CA CYS A 212 24.61 0.20 4.64
C CYS A 212 23.75 -0.66 5.57
N HIS A 213 22.44 -0.46 5.52
CA HIS A 213 21.45 -1.28 6.21
C HIS A 213 20.38 -1.77 5.24
N LEU A 214 19.76 -2.89 5.59
CA LEU A 214 18.58 -3.43 4.94
C LEU A 214 17.67 -4.00 6.02
N PHE A 215 16.49 -3.40 6.18
CA PHE A 215 15.44 -3.88 7.08
C PHE A 215 14.21 -4.40 6.31
N ASP A 216 14.04 -3.98 5.06
CA ASP A 216 13.04 -4.53 4.16
C ASP A 216 13.49 -5.86 3.55
N ARG A 217 12.56 -6.57 2.94
CA ARG A 217 12.85 -7.83 2.23
C ARG A 217 13.95 -7.63 1.16
N TRP A 218 14.97 -8.48 1.18
CA TRP A 218 15.99 -8.54 0.14
C TRP A 218 15.36 -8.75 -1.24
N ILE A 219 15.74 -7.92 -2.20
CA ILE A 219 15.34 -8.08 -3.60
C ILE A 219 16.30 -9.08 -4.25
N PRO A 220 15.84 -10.27 -4.66
CA PRO A 220 16.69 -11.26 -5.31
C PRO A 220 17.35 -10.69 -6.56
N GLY A 221 18.64 -10.94 -6.72
CA GLY A 221 19.47 -10.45 -7.81
C GLY A 221 20.15 -9.12 -7.52
N SER A 222 20.08 -8.57 -6.30
CA SER A 222 20.71 -7.27 -6.01
C SER A 222 22.25 -7.32 -6.05
N ILE A 223 22.85 -8.51 -5.93
CA ILE A 223 24.30 -8.69 -6.11
C ILE A 223 24.60 -9.27 -7.50
N THR A 224 23.93 -10.36 -7.88
CA THR A 224 24.20 -11.06 -9.16
C THR A 224 23.77 -10.25 -10.38
N ASN A 225 22.63 -9.57 -10.30
CA ASN A 225 22.05 -8.69 -11.31
C ASN A 225 22.04 -7.22 -10.84
N GLY A 226 23.06 -6.84 -10.06
CA GLY A 226 23.11 -5.54 -9.40
C GLY A 226 23.01 -4.37 -10.38
N GLN A 227 23.53 -4.48 -11.62
CA GLN A 227 23.45 -3.40 -12.60
C GLN A 227 22.01 -3.02 -12.95
N GLN A 228 21.10 -3.99 -13.02
CA GLN A 228 19.69 -3.73 -13.34
C GLN A 228 18.92 -3.17 -12.14
N ILE A 229 19.28 -3.59 -10.92
CA ILE A 229 18.57 -3.22 -9.69
C ILE A 229 19.10 -1.92 -9.10
N LEU A 230 20.42 -1.81 -8.97
CA LEU A 230 21.13 -0.70 -8.33
C LEU A 230 21.71 0.31 -9.33
N GLY A 231 21.61 0.07 -10.65
CA GLY A 231 22.23 0.95 -11.67
C GLY A 231 21.69 2.38 -11.71
N ARG A 232 20.54 2.63 -11.07
CA ARG A 232 19.93 3.97 -10.94
C ARG A 232 20.34 4.67 -9.64
N CYS A 233 20.99 3.98 -8.72
CA CYS A 233 21.45 4.54 -7.46
C CYS A 233 22.67 5.43 -7.71
N GLY A 234 22.67 6.64 -7.16
CA GLY A 234 23.82 7.54 -7.26
C GLY A 234 25.04 6.96 -6.53
N LEU A 235 26.17 6.92 -7.21
CA LEU A 235 27.47 6.64 -6.61
C LEU A 235 28.13 7.95 -6.22
N LYS A 236 28.97 7.90 -5.18
CA LYS A 236 29.80 9.03 -4.75
C LYS A 236 31.24 8.59 -4.58
N VAL A 237 32.16 9.45 -5.00
CA VAL A 237 33.60 9.28 -4.75
C VAL A 237 33.97 10.03 -3.50
N VAL A 238 34.71 9.36 -2.62
CA VAL A 238 35.21 9.94 -1.38
C VAL A 238 36.72 9.79 -1.29
N ASP A 239 37.37 10.76 -0.63
CA ASP A 239 38.78 10.69 -0.26
C ASP A 239 39.00 9.76 0.96
N GLU A 240 40.27 9.63 1.39
CA GLU A 240 40.66 8.85 2.58
C GLU A 240 40.07 9.37 3.91
N MET A 241 39.53 10.59 3.91
CA MET A 241 38.90 11.26 5.05
C MET A 241 37.36 11.29 4.96
N ASP A 242 36.77 10.56 4.01
CA ASP A 242 35.34 10.53 3.67
C ASP A 242 34.75 11.85 3.14
N ARG A 243 35.57 12.74 2.57
CA ARG A 243 35.09 13.97 1.91
C ARG A 243 34.70 13.65 0.48
N GLU A 244 33.53 14.15 0.09
CA GLU A 244 32.99 13.92 -1.25
C GLU A 244 33.76 14.73 -2.29
N MET A 245 34.13 14.06 -3.39
CA MET A 245 34.89 14.64 -4.50
C MET A 245 34.00 14.72 -5.75
N PRO A 246 33.18 15.78 -5.90
CA PRO A 246 32.19 15.89 -6.98
C PRO A 246 32.82 15.97 -8.38
N GLU A 247 34.11 16.33 -8.47
CA GLU A 247 34.86 16.45 -9.71
C GLU A 247 34.97 15.13 -10.50
N PHE A 248 34.77 13.99 -9.84
CA PHE A 248 34.84 12.66 -10.45
C PHE A 248 33.46 12.08 -10.81
N GLN A 249 32.37 12.83 -10.61
CA GLN A 249 31.01 12.32 -10.78
C GLN A 249 30.73 11.88 -12.23
N ASP A 250 31.28 12.60 -13.21
CA ASP A 250 31.11 12.29 -14.64
C ASP A 250 31.70 10.92 -15.02
N GLN A 251 32.75 10.47 -14.30
CA GLN A 251 33.40 9.18 -14.54
C GLN A 251 32.63 7.99 -13.94
N LEU A 252 31.54 8.24 -13.19
CA LEU A 252 30.75 7.20 -12.52
C LEU A 252 29.59 6.67 -13.36
N LEU A 253 29.18 7.37 -14.43
CA LEU A 253 28.01 7.01 -15.24
C LEU A 253 28.13 5.63 -15.90
N ASP A 254 29.34 5.25 -16.32
CA ASP A 254 29.60 3.98 -17.01
C ASP A 254 30.14 2.87 -16.09
N ARG A 255 30.15 3.08 -14.77
CA ARG A 255 30.77 2.15 -13.81
C ARG A 255 29.80 1.09 -13.29
N PRO A 256 30.29 -0.13 -13.00
CA PRO A 256 29.47 -1.17 -12.40
C PRO A 256 29.06 -0.79 -10.98
N VAL A 257 27.87 -1.26 -10.57
CA VAL A 257 27.35 -1.02 -9.22
C VAL A 257 28.26 -1.56 -8.11
N LEU A 258 28.24 -0.91 -6.96
CA LEU A 258 28.98 -1.36 -5.79
C LEU A 258 28.39 -2.63 -5.19
N ARG A 259 29.27 -3.53 -4.79
CA ARG A 259 28.93 -4.73 -4.02
C ARG A 259 29.42 -4.56 -2.59
N PRO A 260 28.71 -5.07 -1.57
CA PRO A 260 29.20 -5.06 -0.21
C PRO A 260 30.42 -5.96 -0.08
N ASP A 261 31.34 -5.56 0.79
CA ASP A 261 32.54 -6.34 1.13
C ASP A 261 32.33 -7.30 2.28
N LEU A 262 31.30 -7.03 3.08
CA LEU A 262 30.90 -7.86 4.19
C LEU A 262 29.40 -7.71 4.38
N VAL A 263 28.69 -8.83 4.48
CA VAL A 263 27.26 -8.84 4.80
C VAL A 263 27.08 -9.44 6.18
N VAL A 264 26.35 -8.73 7.04
CA VAL A 264 25.97 -9.17 8.39
C VAL A 264 24.47 -9.42 8.41
N CYS A 265 24.05 -10.69 8.44
CA CYS A 265 22.66 -11.09 8.41
C CYS A 265 22.17 -11.52 9.82
N LEU A 266 21.21 -10.80 10.38
CA LEU A 266 20.67 -11.09 11.71
C LEU A 266 19.68 -12.25 11.71
N ASN A 267 19.08 -12.57 10.56
CA ASN A 267 18.11 -13.65 10.41
C ASN A 267 18.36 -14.43 9.08
N PRO A 268 19.33 -15.36 9.08
CA PRO A 268 19.73 -16.12 7.89
C PRO A 268 18.65 -16.99 7.28
N LEU A 269 17.75 -17.56 8.10
CA LEU A 269 16.74 -18.51 7.66
C LEU A 269 15.78 -17.90 6.62
N GLU A 270 15.31 -16.67 6.87
CA GLU A 270 14.40 -15.98 5.96
C GLU A 270 15.12 -15.34 4.76
N ASN A 271 16.43 -15.10 4.88
CA ASN A 271 17.24 -14.41 3.88
C ASN A 271 18.26 -15.32 3.17
N TYR A 272 17.95 -16.60 2.99
CA TYR A 272 18.84 -17.54 2.30
C TYR A 272 19.27 -17.05 0.91
N VAL A 273 18.36 -16.42 0.16
CA VAL A 273 18.63 -15.92 -1.21
C VAL A 273 19.78 -14.90 -1.21
N LEU A 274 19.82 -13.99 -0.24
CA LEU A 274 20.92 -13.04 -0.07
C LEU A 274 22.24 -13.77 0.18
N LEU A 275 22.24 -14.76 1.08
CA LEU A 275 23.44 -15.51 1.45
C LEU A 275 23.96 -16.35 0.28
N HIS A 276 23.05 -16.94 -0.49
CA HIS A 276 23.38 -17.68 -1.71
C HIS A 276 24.02 -16.76 -2.76
N GLU A 277 23.47 -15.56 -2.99
CA GLU A 277 24.07 -14.57 -3.89
C GLU A 277 25.46 -14.11 -3.43
N CYS A 278 25.66 -13.94 -2.12
CA CYS A 278 26.96 -13.62 -1.54
C CYS A 278 27.97 -14.74 -1.81
N GLY A 279 27.57 -16.00 -1.64
CA GLY A 279 28.39 -17.17 -1.94
C GLY A 279 28.85 -17.23 -3.40
N LEU A 280 27.93 -16.96 -4.34
CA LEU A 280 28.23 -16.90 -5.78
C LEU A 280 29.20 -15.77 -6.16
N ASN A 281 29.20 -14.66 -5.41
CA ASN A 281 30.02 -13.48 -5.70
C ASN A 281 31.24 -13.34 -4.78
N HIS A 282 31.57 -14.38 -4.02
CA HIS A 282 32.70 -14.42 -3.10
C HIS A 282 32.70 -13.29 -2.05
N ILE A 283 31.51 -12.92 -1.57
CA ILE A 283 31.36 -11.91 -0.51
C ILE A 283 31.30 -12.65 0.84
N PRO A 284 32.19 -12.36 1.80
CA PRO A 284 32.15 -12.98 3.11
C PRO A 284 30.90 -12.54 3.88
N THR A 285 30.32 -13.47 4.62
CA THR A 285 29.08 -13.25 5.37
C THR A 285 29.23 -13.62 6.84
N ILE A 286 28.62 -12.81 7.71
CA ILE A 286 28.43 -13.08 9.14
C ILE A 286 26.93 -13.32 9.34
N GLY A 287 26.56 -14.33 10.11
CA GLY A 287 25.14 -14.57 10.41
C GLY A 287 24.91 -15.07 11.83
N ILE A 288 23.77 -14.68 12.42
CA ILE A 288 23.29 -15.29 13.67
C ILE A 288 22.68 -16.64 13.31
N ILE A 289 23.26 -17.72 13.83
CA ILE A 289 22.84 -19.07 13.52
C ILE A 289 22.16 -19.66 14.74
N ASP A 290 20.83 -19.81 14.66
CA ASP A 290 20.08 -20.57 15.64
C ASP A 290 20.20 -22.09 15.36
N THR A 291 19.63 -22.92 16.23
CA THR A 291 19.77 -24.37 16.24
C THR A 291 19.13 -25.06 15.03
N ASP A 292 18.22 -24.40 14.32
CA ASP A 292 17.53 -24.88 13.12
C ASP A 292 18.14 -24.35 11.80
N ALA A 293 18.78 -23.18 11.81
CA ALA A 293 19.42 -22.59 10.64
C ALA A 293 20.70 -23.35 10.21
N ASP A 294 21.03 -23.42 8.92
CA ASP A 294 22.25 -24.09 8.48
C ASP A 294 23.48 -23.18 8.63
N SER A 295 24.47 -23.62 9.43
CA SER A 295 25.70 -22.86 9.65
C SER A 295 26.63 -22.77 8.44
N THR A 296 26.42 -23.58 7.40
CA THR A 296 27.23 -23.57 6.17
C THR A 296 26.90 -22.43 5.22
N TRP A 297 25.74 -21.76 5.40
CA TRP A 297 25.33 -20.65 4.54
C TRP A 297 26.14 -19.37 4.77
N VAL A 298 26.85 -19.28 5.90
CA VAL A 298 27.64 -18.10 6.26
C VAL A 298 29.11 -18.42 6.48
N THR A 299 29.98 -17.47 6.17
CA THR A 299 31.43 -17.63 6.39
C THR A 299 31.80 -17.62 7.87
N TYR A 300 31.16 -16.75 8.65
CA TYR A 300 31.41 -16.55 10.07
C TYR A 300 30.11 -16.68 10.86
N PRO A 301 29.73 -17.89 11.31
CA PRO A 301 28.52 -18.10 12.08
C PRO A 301 28.68 -17.56 13.51
N ILE A 302 27.62 -16.97 14.06
CA ILE A 302 27.50 -16.59 15.47
C ILE A 302 26.36 -17.44 16.06
N PRO A 303 26.66 -18.53 16.78
CA PRO A 303 25.61 -19.36 17.35
C PRO A 303 24.87 -18.59 18.45
N ALA A 304 23.61 -18.22 18.22
CA ALA A 304 22.79 -17.51 19.20
C ALA A 304 21.32 -17.52 18.76
N ASN A 305 20.44 -17.18 19.70
CA ASN A 305 19.03 -16.92 19.46
C ASN A 305 18.82 -15.73 18.50
N ASP A 306 18.17 -15.95 17.36
CA ASP A 306 17.79 -14.90 16.41
C ASP A 306 16.33 -14.40 16.57
N ASP A 307 15.49 -15.10 17.33
CA ASP A 307 14.11 -14.74 17.68
C ASP A 307 14.05 -13.63 18.73
N SER A 308 14.99 -13.62 19.67
CA SER A 308 15.01 -12.59 20.71
C SER A 308 15.55 -11.27 20.15
N LEU A 309 14.70 -10.25 20.13
CA LEU A 309 15.10 -8.88 19.79
C LEU A 309 16.23 -8.38 20.70
N ARG A 310 16.24 -8.79 21.98
CA ARG A 310 17.31 -8.40 22.91
C ARG A 310 18.66 -8.98 22.50
N CYS A 311 18.69 -10.24 22.09
CA CYS A 311 19.90 -10.90 21.62
C CYS A 311 20.42 -10.23 20.35
N THR A 312 19.56 -10.08 19.34
CA THR A 312 19.92 -9.45 18.06
C THR A 312 20.40 -8.01 18.25
N ASN A 313 19.81 -7.25 19.18
CA ASN A 313 20.27 -5.89 19.53
C ASN A 313 21.67 -5.88 20.13
N VAL A 314 21.99 -6.81 21.03
CA VAL A 314 23.35 -6.92 21.60
C VAL A 314 24.34 -7.26 20.49
N ILE A 315 24.07 -8.28 19.68
CA ILE A 315 24.98 -8.72 18.62
C ILE A 315 25.18 -7.62 17.57
N ALA A 316 24.09 -7.04 17.04
CA ALA A 316 24.16 -5.94 16.07
C ALA A 316 24.88 -4.71 16.64
N GLY A 317 24.61 -4.38 17.90
CA GLY A 317 25.28 -3.28 18.61
C GLY A 317 26.79 -3.49 18.76
N VAL A 318 27.20 -4.70 19.17
CA VAL A 318 28.63 -5.07 19.33
C VAL A 318 29.35 -5.02 17.98
N LEU A 319 28.74 -5.54 16.91
CA LEU A 319 29.32 -5.48 15.57
C LEU A 319 29.35 -4.03 15.02
N GLY A 320 28.33 -3.22 15.33
CA GLY A 320 28.32 -1.78 15.02
C GLY A 320 29.45 -1.03 15.70
N ARG A 321 29.70 -1.27 17.00
CA ARG A 321 30.84 -0.72 17.74
C ARG A 321 32.19 -1.17 17.18
N ALA A 322 32.28 -2.44 16.78
CA ALA A 322 33.49 -2.97 16.15
C ALA A 322 33.80 -2.27 14.82
N GLY A 323 32.76 -1.97 14.02
CA GLY A 323 32.87 -1.18 12.80
C GLY A 323 33.29 0.26 13.05
N GLU A 324 32.67 0.92 14.05
CA GLU A 324 33.03 2.28 14.48
C GLU A 324 34.52 2.37 14.89
N GLU A 325 35.01 1.39 15.66
CA GLU A 325 36.42 1.31 16.02
C GLU A 325 37.32 1.18 14.79
N GLY A 326 36.95 0.32 13.83
CA GLY A 326 37.66 0.16 12.56
C GLY A 326 37.70 1.45 11.74
N GLN A 327 36.58 2.16 11.65
CA GLN A 327 36.50 3.46 10.97
C GLN A 327 37.36 4.52 11.65
N ARG A 328 37.37 4.56 12.99
CA ARG A 328 38.22 5.48 13.76
C ARG A 328 39.69 5.24 13.46
N LEU A 329 40.14 3.97 13.49
CA LEU A 329 41.52 3.60 13.17
C LEU A 329 41.90 3.96 11.72
N ARG A 330 40.97 3.80 10.76
CA ARG A 330 41.18 4.22 9.37
C ARG A 330 41.41 5.73 9.27
N LEU A 331 40.54 6.53 9.90
CA LEU A 331 40.63 7.99 9.87
C LEU A 331 41.87 8.52 10.61
N GLU A 332 42.27 7.87 11.70
CA GLU A 332 43.53 8.18 12.41
C GLU A 332 44.76 7.90 11.53
N ALA A 333 44.77 6.76 10.82
CA ALA A 333 45.84 6.44 9.87
C ALA A 333 45.88 7.44 8.70
N ALA A 334 44.72 7.81 8.16
CA ALA A 334 44.59 8.80 7.08
C ALA A 334 45.10 10.19 7.51
N ARG A 335 44.82 10.63 8.75
CA ARG A 335 45.40 11.87 9.33
C ARG A 335 46.93 11.84 9.39
N ASN A 336 47.52 10.66 9.58
CA ASN A 336 48.96 10.46 9.57
C ASN A 336 49.52 10.26 8.15
N GLY A 337 48.70 10.43 7.10
CA GLY A 337 49.10 10.26 5.70
C GLY A 337 49.21 8.79 5.25
N ILE A 338 48.73 7.84 6.04
CA ILE A 338 48.79 6.40 5.73
C ILE A 338 47.41 5.93 5.23
N VAL A 339 47.32 5.64 3.94
CA VAL A 339 46.10 5.05 3.34
C VAL A 339 46.10 3.53 3.57
N THR A 340 45.10 3.03 4.29
CA THR A 340 45.00 1.62 4.72
C THR A 340 44.46 0.68 3.64
N TYR A 341 44.07 1.22 2.48
CA TYR A 341 43.45 0.48 1.39
C TYR A 341 43.95 0.97 0.03
N LYS A 342 43.78 0.13 -0.99
CA LYS A 342 44.07 0.50 -2.38
C LYS A 342 42.76 0.90 -3.06
N SER A 343 42.80 1.95 -3.87
CA SER A 343 41.64 2.28 -4.71
C SER A 343 41.32 1.11 -5.63
N ARG A 344 40.06 0.68 -5.63
CA ARG A 344 39.57 -0.40 -6.50
C ARG A 344 39.37 0.04 -7.93
N VAL A 345 39.19 1.36 -8.11
CA VAL A 345 38.89 1.98 -9.39
C VAL A 345 39.99 3.00 -9.66
N GLN A 346 40.61 2.91 -10.84
CA GLN A 346 41.47 3.97 -11.34
C GLN A 346 40.57 5.10 -11.84
N LEU A 347 40.60 6.22 -11.13
CA LEU A 347 39.95 7.48 -11.52
C LEU A 347 41.00 8.39 -12.13
N GLU A 348 40.70 8.96 -13.29
CA GLU A 348 41.58 9.93 -13.95
C GLU A 348 41.44 11.26 -13.24
N ARG A 349 42.55 11.89 -12.85
CA ARG A 349 42.48 13.23 -12.23
C ARG A 349 41.95 14.22 -13.27
N PRO A 350 40.86 14.96 -12.99
CA PRO A 350 40.42 16.00 -13.89
C PRO A 350 41.55 17.03 -14.01
N GLU A 351 41.98 17.30 -15.25
CA GLU A 351 42.96 18.35 -15.51
C GLU A 351 42.43 19.67 -14.97
N ALA A 352 43.23 20.38 -14.19
CA ALA A 352 42.89 21.68 -13.61
C ALA A 352 42.62 22.69 -14.75
N LYS A 353 41.35 22.81 -15.18
CA LYS A 353 40.93 23.80 -16.16
C LYS A 353 41.11 25.20 -15.56
N ALA A 354 42.10 25.93 -16.05
CA ALA A 354 42.27 27.35 -15.79
C ALA A 354 40.99 28.14 -16.17
N PRO A 355 40.62 29.19 -15.44
CA PRO A 355 39.35 29.88 -15.65
C PRO A 355 39.42 30.75 -16.91
N SER A 356 38.83 30.29 -18.01
CA SER A 356 38.61 31.13 -19.20
C SER A 356 37.23 31.78 -19.15
N ASN A 357 37.23 33.11 -18.96
CA ASN A 357 36.13 34.02 -19.24
C ASN A 357 35.40 33.66 -20.54
N LYS A 358 34.07 33.55 -20.49
CA LYS A 358 33.17 33.97 -21.58
C LYS A 358 31.72 34.04 -21.07
N GLN A 359 31.29 35.26 -20.81
CA GLN A 359 29.89 35.68 -20.89
C GLN A 359 29.42 35.68 -22.35
N GLU A 360 28.13 35.38 -22.49
CA GLU A 360 27.22 35.75 -23.59
C GLU A 360 27.56 35.32 -25.04
N ALA A 361 26.77 34.40 -25.57
CA ALA A 361 26.06 34.58 -26.84
C ALA A 361 25.00 33.48 -27.03
N GLY A 362 23.78 33.89 -27.36
CA GLY A 362 22.62 33.02 -27.51
C GLY A 362 22.62 32.14 -28.75
N ARG A 363 21.96 30.99 -28.59
CA ARG A 363 21.00 30.33 -29.49
C ARG A 363 21.10 30.66 -30.99
N LEU A 364 21.51 29.67 -31.80
CA LEU A 364 20.88 29.31 -33.09
C LEU A 364 21.39 27.93 -33.59
N GLU A 365 20.58 27.32 -34.46
CA GLU A 365 20.36 25.88 -34.63
C GLU A 365 21.32 25.11 -35.56
N LYS A 366 21.14 23.78 -35.55
CA LYS A 366 21.92 22.66 -36.15
C LYS A 366 22.13 22.72 -37.68
N PRO A 367 23.01 21.85 -38.22
CA PRO A 367 22.49 20.74 -39.02
C PRO A 367 23.17 19.37 -38.74
N VAL A 368 22.38 18.29 -38.84
CA VAL A 368 22.84 16.89 -38.88
C VAL A 368 22.48 16.34 -40.26
N ALA A 369 23.47 15.80 -40.98
CA ALA A 369 23.27 15.02 -42.19
C ALA A 369 23.69 13.55 -41.96
N SER A 370 22.67 12.69 -41.95
CA SER A 370 22.58 11.30 -42.46
C SER A 370 23.78 10.34 -42.43
N GLY A 371 23.60 9.26 -41.66
CA GLY A 371 24.23 7.94 -41.86
C GLY A 371 23.52 6.89 -40.98
N ILE A 372 22.83 5.94 -41.59
CA ILE A 372 21.72 5.14 -41.05
C ILE A 372 22.21 3.81 -40.45
N THR A 373 21.75 3.42 -39.25
CA THR A 373 20.90 2.23 -39.00
C THR A 373 20.46 2.11 -37.52
N ALA A 374 19.15 2.35 -37.32
CA ALA A 374 18.16 1.84 -36.34
C ALA A 374 18.63 1.28 -34.97
N VAL A 375 18.02 1.59 -33.82
CA VAL A 375 16.60 1.82 -33.48
C VAL A 375 16.54 2.76 -32.26
N ALA A 376 15.78 3.86 -32.34
CA ALA A 376 15.64 4.82 -31.24
C ALA A 376 14.18 5.27 -31.04
N SER A 377 13.78 5.37 -29.76
CA SER A 377 12.58 6.03 -29.24
C SER A 377 12.41 7.48 -29.71
N PRO A 378 11.19 8.03 -29.60
CA PRO A 378 11.09 9.45 -29.23
C PRO A 378 9.97 9.80 -28.23
N LEU A 379 10.39 10.55 -27.20
CA LEU A 379 9.83 11.80 -26.66
C LEU A 379 8.30 11.98 -26.59
N THR A 380 7.80 12.00 -25.36
CA THR A 380 6.46 12.41 -24.93
C THR A 380 6.56 13.54 -23.89
N HIS A 381 5.46 14.30 -23.70
CA HIS A 381 4.91 14.95 -22.49
C HIS A 381 3.50 15.44 -22.87
N PRO A 382 2.53 15.57 -21.95
CA PRO A 382 2.25 14.79 -20.73
C PRO A 382 0.73 14.65 -20.46
N VAL A 383 0.30 13.97 -19.39
CA VAL A 383 -1.07 13.61 -18.94
C VAL A 383 -1.59 12.22 -19.32
N ALA A 384 -1.18 11.64 -20.44
CA ALA A 384 -1.15 10.16 -20.57
C ALA A 384 0.16 9.58 -19.99
N MET A 385 1.03 10.50 -19.56
CA MET A 385 2.35 10.27 -19.03
C MET A 385 2.39 10.41 -17.50
N GLY A 386 1.32 9.98 -16.84
CA GLY A 386 1.41 9.51 -15.45
C GLY A 386 1.53 7.99 -15.39
N ILE A 387 1.22 7.29 -16.50
CA ILE A 387 1.04 5.83 -16.50
C ILE A 387 1.94 5.13 -17.54
N GLU A 388 2.33 5.78 -18.65
CA GLU A 388 3.12 5.09 -19.69
C GLU A 388 4.60 5.54 -19.86
N LYS A 389 5.05 6.74 -19.43
CA LYS A 389 6.53 6.98 -19.32
C LYS A 389 7.14 6.38 -18.07
N GLU A 390 6.34 6.14 -17.02
CA GLU A 390 6.82 5.36 -15.88
C GLU A 390 7.02 3.87 -16.25
N LEU A 391 6.54 3.45 -17.42
CA LEU A 391 6.68 2.08 -17.92
C LEU A 391 7.97 1.83 -18.73
N GLU A 392 8.63 2.86 -19.27
CA GLU A 392 9.86 2.70 -20.08
C GLU A 392 11.11 3.35 -19.43
N GLU A 393 10.95 4.18 -18.38
CA GLU A 393 12.04 4.86 -17.68
C GLU A 393 12.05 4.63 -16.16
N SER A 394 11.63 3.49 -15.60
CA SER A 394 11.71 3.24 -14.13
C SER A 394 11.79 1.75 -13.75
N GLY A 395 12.86 1.36 -13.06
CA GLY A 395 13.15 -0.03 -12.75
C GLY A 395 12.33 -0.57 -11.57
N GLY A 396 11.94 -1.85 -11.68
CA GLY A 396 11.67 -2.71 -10.54
C GLY A 396 10.26 -3.28 -10.52
N LEU A 397 10.17 -4.60 -10.77
CA LEU A 397 9.00 -5.46 -10.54
C LEU A 397 8.28 -5.21 -9.20
N ALA A 398 8.95 -4.63 -8.18
CA ALA A 398 8.36 -4.26 -6.89
C ALA A 398 7.60 -2.91 -6.92
N ARG A 399 8.02 -1.93 -7.73
CA ARG A 399 7.23 -0.73 -8.00
C ARG A 399 6.10 -1.07 -8.96
N THR A 400 6.37 -1.85 -10.01
CA THR A 400 5.32 -2.46 -10.82
C THR A 400 4.37 -3.30 -9.98
N ALA A 401 4.85 -4.07 -8.99
CA ALA A 401 3.98 -4.83 -8.09
C ALA A 401 3.25 -3.91 -7.11
N LYS A 402 3.87 -2.88 -6.53
CA LYS A 402 3.19 -1.90 -5.66
C LYS A 402 2.14 -1.12 -6.44
N ASP A 403 2.43 -0.72 -7.66
CA ASP A 403 1.51 -0.02 -8.56
C ASP A 403 0.42 -0.97 -9.08
N LEU A 404 0.75 -2.25 -9.29
CA LEU A 404 -0.22 -3.30 -9.63
C LEU A 404 -1.08 -3.69 -8.42
N PHE A 405 -0.54 -3.71 -7.20
CA PHE A 405 -1.25 -4.00 -5.96
C PHE A 405 -2.10 -2.82 -5.53
N ALA A 406 -1.60 -1.59 -5.64
CA ALA A 406 -2.36 -0.36 -5.41
C ALA A 406 -3.45 -0.21 -6.48
N GLY A 407 -3.12 -0.49 -7.75
CA GLY A 407 -4.10 -0.54 -8.84
C GLY A 407 -5.14 -1.65 -8.65
N ALA A 408 -4.74 -2.83 -8.18
CA ALA A 408 -5.66 -3.93 -7.87
C ALA A 408 -6.52 -3.62 -6.63
N ALA A 409 -5.94 -3.05 -5.57
CA ALA A 409 -6.65 -2.66 -4.36
C ALA A 409 -7.64 -1.52 -4.65
N GLY A 410 -7.24 -0.52 -5.43
CA GLY A 410 -8.10 0.54 -5.95
C GLY A 410 -9.23 -0.02 -6.81
N GLY A 411 -8.93 -0.97 -7.71
CA GLY A 411 -9.94 -1.67 -8.51
C GLY A 411 -10.93 -2.48 -7.67
N ILE A 412 -10.46 -3.18 -6.64
CA ILE A 412 -11.31 -3.93 -5.69
C ILE A 412 -12.20 -2.97 -4.89
N ALA A 413 -11.63 -1.89 -4.35
CA ALA A 413 -12.36 -0.88 -3.60
C ALA A 413 -13.44 -0.21 -4.47
N GLN A 414 -13.11 0.12 -5.72
CA GLN A 414 -14.04 0.67 -6.71
C GLN A 414 -15.24 -0.25 -6.94
N VAL A 415 -15.01 -1.56 -7.10
CA VAL A 415 -16.07 -2.55 -7.28
C VAL A 415 -16.93 -2.66 -6.02
N LEU A 416 -16.32 -2.73 -4.83
CA LEU A 416 -17.05 -2.88 -3.57
C LEU A 416 -17.91 -1.66 -3.22
N LEU A 417 -17.42 -0.45 -3.49
CA LEU A 417 -18.19 0.80 -3.28
C LEU A 417 -19.33 0.95 -4.28
N GLY A 418 -19.13 0.54 -5.54
CA GLY A 418 -20.14 0.69 -6.59
C GLY A 418 -21.24 -0.38 -6.57
N GLN A 419 -20.93 -1.56 -6.05
CA GLN A 419 -21.78 -2.75 -6.14
C GLN A 419 -23.21 -2.57 -5.56
N PRO A 420 -23.42 -1.92 -4.39
CA PRO A 420 -24.78 -1.70 -3.86
C PRO A 420 -25.67 -0.87 -4.78
N PHE A 421 -25.08 0.05 -5.56
CA PHE A 421 -25.82 0.84 -6.55
C PHE A 421 -26.10 0.02 -7.82
N ASP A 422 -25.13 -0.79 -8.25
CA ASP A 422 -25.26 -1.64 -9.43
C ASP A 422 -26.37 -2.69 -9.28
N ILE A 423 -26.52 -3.30 -8.10
CA ILE A 423 -27.59 -4.28 -7.88
C ILE A 423 -28.98 -3.63 -7.89
N ILE A 424 -29.13 -2.42 -7.32
CA ILE A 424 -30.38 -1.65 -7.37
C ILE A 424 -30.69 -1.29 -8.82
N LYS A 425 -29.69 -0.80 -9.57
CA LYS A 425 -29.84 -0.47 -11.00
C LYS A 425 -30.35 -1.67 -11.79
N VAL A 426 -29.65 -2.80 -11.73
CA VAL A 426 -29.95 -3.98 -12.55
C VAL A 426 -31.34 -4.54 -12.21
N ARG A 427 -31.74 -4.54 -10.93
CA ARG A 427 -33.08 -4.99 -10.52
C ARG A 427 -34.20 -4.06 -10.97
N LEU A 428 -33.97 -2.74 -10.95
CA LEU A 428 -34.91 -1.78 -11.52
C LEU A 428 -35.05 -1.90 -13.05
N GLN A 429 -33.98 -2.30 -13.75
CA GLN A 429 -33.99 -2.47 -15.21
C GLN A 429 -34.68 -3.77 -15.66
N THR A 430 -34.67 -4.80 -14.81
CA THR A 430 -35.06 -6.18 -15.19
C THR A 430 -36.33 -6.68 -14.49
N SER A 431 -36.78 -6.02 -13.42
CA SER A 431 -37.99 -6.38 -12.67
C SER A 431 -38.94 -5.20 -12.54
N GLU A 432 -40.24 -5.48 -12.67
CA GLU A 432 -41.33 -4.51 -12.50
C GLU A 432 -41.82 -4.42 -11.04
N GLN A 433 -41.26 -5.20 -10.12
CA GLN A 433 -41.72 -5.31 -8.72
C GLN A 433 -41.38 -4.09 -7.83
N TYR A 434 -40.69 -3.10 -8.38
CA TYR A 434 -40.12 -1.98 -7.64
C TYR A 434 -40.62 -0.65 -8.20
N SER A 435 -41.14 0.21 -7.33
CA SER A 435 -41.64 1.54 -7.73
C SER A 435 -40.51 2.57 -7.87
N GLY A 436 -39.35 2.32 -7.24
CA GLY A 436 -38.19 3.21 -7.29
C GLY A 436 -36.96 2.64 -6.57
N ALA A 437 -35.85 3.38 -6.61
CA ALA A 437 -34.56 2.92 -6.06
C ALA A 437 -34.58 2.68 -4.56
N LEU A 438 -35.22 3.55 -3.78
CA LEU A 438 -35.34 3.40 -2.33
C LEU A 438 -36.25 2.22 -1.96
N ASP A 439 -37.33 1.99 -2.71
CA ASP A 439 -38.21 0.83 -2.53
C ASP A 439 -37.46 -0.48 -2.84
N CYS A 440 -36.70 -0.51 -3.94
CA CYS A 440 -35.84 -1.63 -4.30
C CYS A 440 -34.81 -1.94 -3.20
N GLY A 441 -34.04 -0.94 -2.75
CA GLY A 441 -33.05 -1.11 -1.68
C GLY A 441 -33.68 -1.57 -0.37
N THR A 442 -34.83 -1.01 0.01
CA THR A 442 -35.54 -1.39 1.24
C THR A 442 -36.05 -2.83 1.18
N LYS A 443 -36.59 -3.27 0.04
CA LYS A 443 -37.05 -4.65 -0.17
C LYS A 443 -35.88 -5.64 -0.17
N ILE A 444 -34.73 -5.29 -0.78
CA ILE A 444 -33.52 -6.11 -0.71
C ILE A 444 -33.08 -6.29 0.74
N TRP A 445 -32.99 -5.18 1.48
CA TRP A 445 -32.56 -5.21 2.88
C TRP A 445 -33.49 -6.06 3.75
N LYS A 446 -34.81 -5.90 3.61
CA LYS A 446 -35.82 -6.59 4.43
C LYS A 446 -35.97 -8.08 4.07
N ASN A 447 -35.95 -8.42 2.78
CA ASN A 447 -36.31 -9.77 2.32
C ASN A 447 -35.09 -10.67 2.09
N GLU A 448 -33.91 -10.08 1.81
CA GLU A 448 -32.71 -10.83 1.43
C GLU A 448 -31.49 -10.55 2.32
N GLY A 449 -31.56 -9.51 3.16
CA GLY A 449 -30.51 -9.12 4.07
C GLY A 449 -29.38 -8.29 3.43
N PRO A 450 -28.44 -7.76 4.24
CA PRO A 450 -27.40 -6.83 3.79
C PRO A 450 -26.37 -7.46 2.85
N LEU A 451 -26.08 -8.76 2.98
CA LEU A 451 -25.14 -9.45 2.08
C LEU A 451 -25.67 -9.58 0.65
N ALA A 452 -26.99 -9.43 0.45
CA ALA A 452 -27.59 -9.51 -0.87
C ALA A 452 -27.11 -8.40 -1.80
N PHE A 453 -26.69 -7.24 -1.27
CA PHE A 453 -26.16 -6.14 -2.07
C PHE A 453 -24.88 -6.52 -2.84
N TYR A 454 -24.13 -7.50 -2.34
CA TYR A 454 -22.86 -7.96 -2.93
C TYR A 454 -23.01 -9.24 -3.78
N LYS A 455 -24.23 -9.59 -4.22
CA LYS A 455 -24.44 -10.71 -5.14
C LYS A 455 -23.82 -10.44 -6.51
N GLY A 456 -23.07 -11.41 -7.03
CA GLY A 456 -22.43 -11.30 -8.34
C GLY A 456 -21.15 -10.45 -8.37
N THR A 457 -20.65 -9.97 -7.21
CA THR A 457 -19.40 -9.18 -7.11
C THR A 457 -18.15 -9.99 -7.48
N LEU A 458 -18.18 -11.31 -7.30
CA LEU A 458 -17.01 -12.16 -7.56
C LEU A 458 -16.60 -12.17 -9.05
N THR A 459 -17.58 -12.16 -9.97
CA THR A 459 -17.32 -12.20 -11.42
C THR A 459 -16.50 -10.99 -11.91
N PRO A 460 -16.86 -9.73 -11.60
CA PRO A 460 -16.05 -8.57 -12.00
C PRO A 460 -14.71 -8.51 -11.26
N LEU A 461 -14.60 -8.97 -10.00
CA LEU A 461 -13.32 -8.96 -9.26
C LEU A 461 -12.26 -9.86 -9.92
N ILE A 462 -12.66 -11.00 -10.47
CA ILE A 462 -11.73 -11.92 -11.17
C ILE A 462 -11.23 -11.31 -12.49
N GLY A 463 -12.08 -10.53 -13.18
CA GLY A 463 -11.79 -10.02 -14.53
C GLY A 463 -11.27 -8.58 -14.60
N ILE A 464 -11.28 -7.82 -13.51
CA ILE A 464 -11.06 -6.36 -13.57
C ILE A 464 -9.71 -5.98 -14.17
N GLY A 465 -8.63 -6.67 -13.79
CA GLY A 465 -7.29 -6.40 -14.32
C GLY A 465 -7.19 -6.67 -15.82
N ALA A 466 -7.79 -7.76 -16.30
CA ALA A 466 -7.78 -8.12 -17.72
C ALA A 466 -8.60 -7.14 -18.57
N CYS A 467 -9.80 -6.77 -18.13
CA CYS A 467 -10.66 -5.81 -18.83
C CYS A 467 -9.99 -4.43 -18.94
N VAL A 468 -9.45 -3.90 -17.84
CA VAL A 468 -8.78 -2.60 -17.82
C VAL A 468 -7.53 -2.61 -18.72
N SER A 469 -6.73 -3.67 -18.67
CA SER A 469 -5.52 -3.80 -19.50
C SER A 469 -5.83 -3.81 -21.00
N ILE A 470 -6.86 -4.56 -21.43
CA ILE A 470 -7.28 -4.60 -22.83
C ILE A 470 -7.81 -3.24 -23.28
N GLN A 471 -8.63 -2.60 -22.44
CA GLN A 471 -9.22 -1.30 -22.74
C GLN A 471 -8.12 -0.23 -22.99
N PHE A 472 -7.17 -0.08 -22.07
CA PHE A 472 -6.08 0.89 -22.27
C PHE A 472 -5.14 0.46 -23.41
N GLY A 473 -4.72 -0.82 -23.46
CA GLY A 473 -3.84 -1.30 -24.52
C GLY A 473 -4.40 -1.07 -25.93
N ALA A 474 -5.68 -1.37 -26.13
CA ALA A 474 -6.36 -1.15 -27.41
C ALA A 474 -6.53 0.35 -27.74
N PHE A 475 -6.82 1.18 -26.75
CA PHE A 475 -6.90 2.64 -26.92
C PHE A 475 -5.56 3.22 -27.37
N HIS A 476 -4.47 2.87 -26.68
CA HIS A 476 -3.13 3.36 -26.97
C HIS A 476 -2.62 2.86 -28.32
N TYR A 477 -2.95 1.62 -28.70
CA TYR A 477 -2.68 1.10 -30.04
C TYR A 477 -3.41 1.93 -31.13
N ALA A 478 -4.72 2.14 -30.99
CA ALA A 478 -5.50 2.91 -31.94
C ALA A 478 -5.03 4.37 -32.03
N ARG A 479 -4.70 4.97 -30.89
CA ARG A 479 -4.14 6.32 -30.79
C ARG A 479 -2.83 6.43 -31.59
N ARG A 480 -1.84 5.56 -31.32
CA ARG A 480 -0.56 5.52 -32.06
C ARG A 480 -0.76 5.38 -33.56
N ALA A 481 -1.72 4.55 -33.98
CA ALA A 481 -2.06 4.39 -35.39
C ALA A 481 -2.63 5.68 -36.02
N PHE A 482 -3.45 6.45 -35.28
CA PHE A 482 -3.93 7.75 -35.73
C PHE A 482 -2.83 8.82 -35.76
N GLU A 483 -1.94 8.85 -34.77
CA GLU A 483 -0.78 9.75 -34.72
C GLU A 483 0.13 9.54 -35.94
N ALA A 484 0.46 8.29 -36.25
CA ALA A 484 1.26 7.93 -37.42
C ALA A 484 0.59 8.35 -38.74
N ARG A 485 -0.74 8.17 -38.85
CA ARG A 485 -1.52 8.60 -40.02
C ARG A 485 -1.64 10.11 -40.15
N ASN A 486 -1.73 10.84 -39.04
CA ASN A 486 -1.79 12.30 -39.05
C ASN A 486 -0.43 12.90 -39.44
N LEU A 487 0.68 12.33 -38.96
CA LEU A 487 2.03 12.75 -39.31
C LEU A 487 2.36 12.51 -40.79
N ALA A 488 1.81 11.44 -41.38
CA ALA A 488 1.97 11.12 -42.80
C ALA A 488 1.23 12.09 -43.76
N ARG A 489 0.39 13.01 -43.26
CA ARG A 489 -0.37 13.96 -44.10
C ARG A 489 0.43 15.18 -44.56
N GLY A 490 1.62 15.43 -43.99
CA GLY A 490 2.51 16.48 -44.49
C GLY A 490 3.55 16.96 -43.47
N PRO A 491 4.59 17.68 -43.92
CA PRO A 491 5.72 18.13 -43.09
C PRO A 491 5.38 19.17 -42.02
N THR A 492 4.18 19.75 -42.04
CA THR A 492 3.66 20.69 -41.02
C THR A 492 2.58 20.07 -40.12
N ALA A 493 2.29 18.78 -40.28
CA ALA A 493 1.24 18.10 -39.53
C ALA A 493 1.66 17.84 -38.08
N LYS A 494 0.81 18.25 -37.14
CA LYS A 494 0.99 17.96 -35.70
C LYS A 494 0.52 16.55 -35.37
N PRO A 495 1.12 15.87 -34.38
CA PRO A 495 0.69 14.55 -33.93
C PRO A 495 -0.64 14.58 -33.15
N ASP A 496 -1.25 15.74 -32.94
CA ASP A 496 -2.47 15.88 -32.16
C ASP A 496 -3.65 15.13 -32.81
N LEU A 497 -4.40 14.39 -32.00
CA LEU A 497 -5.64 13.75 -32.45
C LEU A 497 -6.78 14.76 -32.45
N SER A 498 -7.62 14.69 -33.49
CA SER A 498 -8.94 15.32 -33.46
C SER A 498 -9.84 14.64 -32.43
N TYR A 499 -10.79 15.38 -31.87
CA TYR A 499 -11.82 14.84 -30.98
C TYR A 499 -12.57 13.64 -31.59
N GLY A 500 -12.82 13.65 -32.91
CA GLY A 500 -13.39 12.48 -33.59
C GLY A 500 -12.48 11.25 -33.57
N GLN A 501 -11.17 11.45 -33.65
CA GLN A 501 -10.19 10.36 -33.56
C GLN A 501 -10.10 9.80 -32.14
N TYR A 502 -10.17 10.65 -31.12
CA TYR A 502 -10.28 10.22 -29.72
C TYR A 502 -11.53 9.37 -29.47
N TYR A 503 -12.68 9.79 -30.00
CA TYR A 503 -13.90 8.99 -29.94
C TYR A 503 -13.72 7.63 -30.62
N THR A 504 -13.16 7.58 -31.84
CA THR A 504 -12.96 6.31 -32.55
C THR A 504 -11.93 5.38 -31.87
N ALA A 505 -10.89 5.95 -31.27
CA ALA A 505 -9.91 5.17 -30.49
C ALA A 505 -10.54 4.60 -29.21
N GLY A 506 -11.34 5.40 -28.51
CA GLY A 506 -12.13 4.95 -27.36
C GLY A 506 -13.16 3.88 -27.73
N ALA A 507 -13.84 4.05 -28.86
CA ALA A 507 -14.79 3.06 -29.36
C ALA A 507 -14.10 1.73 -29.71
N PHE A 508 -12.94 1.78 -30.38
CA PHE A 508 -12.12 0.59 -30.66
C PHE A 508 -11.70 -0.14 -29.37
N ALA A 509 -11.28 0.60 -28.34
CA ALA A 509 -10.98 0.05 -27.03
C ALA A 509 -12.17 -0.67 -26.39
N GLY A 510 -13.36 -0.09 -26.49
CA GLY A 510 -14.60 -0.71 -26.02
C GLY A 510 -14.94 -2.01 -26.74
N VAL A 511 -14.80 -2.03 -28.08
CA VAL A 511 -15.01 -3.25 -28.87
C VAL A 511 -13.98 -4.32 -28.50
N ALA A 512 -12.71 -3.98 -28.34
CA ALA A 512 -11.69 -4.94 -27.93
C ALA A 512 -11.97 -5.55 -26.55
N ASN A 513 -12.45 -4.73 -25.60
CA ASN A 513 -12.80 -5.16 -24.24
C ASN A 513 -14.04 -6.09 -24.21
N SER A 514 -15.01 -5.86 -25.10
CA SER A 514 -16.31 -6.58 -25.12
C SER A 514 -16.19 -8.11 -25.15
N VAL A 515 -15.16 -8.64 -25.82
CA VAL A 515 -14.91 -10.09 -25.93
C VAL A 515 -14.75 -10.78 -24.56
N ILE A 516 -14.16 -10.08 -23.58
CA ILE A 516 -13.98 -10.58 -22.21
C ILE A 516 -15.05 -10.02 -21.28
N SER A 517 -15.41 -8.74 -21.42
CA SER A 517 -16.40 -8.12 -20.52
C SER A 517 -17.81 -8.68 -20.73
N GLY A 518 -18.21 -9.00 -21.96
CA GLY A 518 -19.51 -9.58 -22.30
C GLY A 518 -19.92 -10.80 -21.46
N PRO A 519 -19.15 -11.91 -21.46
CA PRO A 519 -19.49 -13.09 -20.67
C PRO A 519 -19.45 -12.82 -19.15
N ILE A 520 -18.53 -11.97 -18.69
CA ILE A 520 -18.40 -11.58 -17.28
C ILE A 520 -19.64 -10.80 -16.82
N GLU A 521 -20.08 -9.83 -17.62
CA GLU A 521 -21.26 -9.02 -17.36
C GLU A 521 -22.54 -9.87 -17.40
N HIS A 522 -22.67 -10.75 -18.38
CA HIS A 522 -23.84 -11.63 -18.49
C HIS A 522 -23.99 -12.51 -17.24
N VAL A 523 -22.91 -13.16 -16.80
CA VAL A 523 -22.92 -13.97 -15.57
C VAL A 523 -23.23 -13.10 -14.35
N ARG A 524 -22.66 -11.89 -14.26
CA ARG A 524 -22.91 -10.93 -13.17
C ARG A 524 -24.40 -10.56 -13.09
N ILE A 525 -25.01 -10.16 -14.20
CA ILE A 525 -26.42 -9.73 -14.25
C ILE A 525 -27.35 -10.87 -13.82
N ARG A 526 -27.11 -12.10 -14.30
CA ARG A 526 -27.88 -13.29 -13.88
C ARG A 526 -27.80 -13.56 -12.38
N LEU A 527 -26.62 -13.41 -11.80
CA LEU A 527 -26.43 -13.61 -10.36
C LEU A 527 -27.09 -12.51 -9.52
N GLN A 528 -27.24 -11.30 -10.04
CA GLN A 528 -27.87 -10.15 -9.38
C GLN A 528 -29.40 -10.18 -9.46
N THR A 529 -29.96 -10.68 -10.56
CA THR A 529 -31.41 -10.74 -10.81
C THR A 529 -32.08 -12.01 -10.28
N GLN A 530 -31.31 -13.06 -9.97
CA GLN A 530 -31.90 -14.30 -9.47
C GLN A 530 -32.63 -14.12 -8.12
N PRO A 531 -33.72 -14.88 -7.89
CA PRO A 531 -34.45 -14.85 -6.63
C PRO A 531 -33.66 -15.44 -5.46
N HIS A 532 -34.03 -15.06 -4.22
CA HIS A 532 -33.39 -15.49 -2.98
C HIS A 532 -34.08 -16.74 -2.37
N GLY A 533 -33.33 -17.55 -1.63
CA GLY A 533 -33.87 -18.69 -0.89
C GLY A 533 -34.05 -19.95 -1.76
N ALA A 534 -35.11 -20.72 -1.53
CA ALA A 534 -35.36 -22.00 -2.18
C ALA A 534 -35.53 -21.91 -3.72
N ALA A 535 -35.87 -20.72 -4.24
CA ALA A 535 -36.03 -20.47 -5.68
C ALA A 535 -34.71 -20.12 -6.40
N ARG A 536 -33.55 -20.20 -5.72
CA ARG A 536 -32.25 -19.80 -6.26
C ARG A 536 -31.86 -20.64 -7.49
N LEU A 537 -31.59 -19.97 -8.60
CA LEU A 537 -31.24 -20.63 -9.88
C LEU A 537 -29.76 -21.02 -9.97
N TYR A 538 -28.85 -20.24 -9.38
CA TYR A 538 -27.40 -20.42 -9.53
C TYR A 538 -26.67 -20.41 -8.17
N SER A 539 -25.90 -21.47 -7.90
CA SER A 539 -25.10 -21.58 -6.67
C SER A 539 -23.84 -20.69 -6.68
N GLY A 540 -23.36 -20.28 -7.85
CA GLY A 540 -22.22 -19.37 -8.02
C GLY A 540 -21.91 -19.07 -9.50
N PRO A 541 -20.84 -18.30 -9.80
CA PRO A 541 -20.46 -17.94 -11.17
C PRO A 541 -20.16 -19.13 -12.07
N LEU A 542 -19.44 -20.14 -11.58
CA LEU A 542 -19.11 -21.34 -12.37
C LEU A 542 -20.35 -22.20 -12.68
N ASP A 543 -21.27 -22.32 -11.72
CA ASP A 543 -22.56 -23.00 -11.93
C ASP A 543 -23.44 -22.25 -12.94
N CYS A 544 -23.40 -20.91 -12.91
CA CYS A 544 -24.04 -20.05 -13.90
C CYS A 544 -23.48 -20.34 -15.31
N VAL A 545 -22.16 -20.28 -15.50
CA VAL A 545 -21.49 -20.57 -16.78
C VAL A 545 -21.84 -21.98 -17.28
N ARG A 546 -21.82 -22.99 -16.40
CA ARG A 546 -22.16 -24.37 -16.75
C ARG A 546 -23.61 -24.49 -17.25
N LYS A 547 -24.57 -23.91 -16.53
CA LYS A 547 -26.00 -23.95 -16.90
C LYS A 547 -26.28 -23.17 -18.18
N LEU A 548 -25.68 -22.00 -18.36
CA LEU A 548 -25.76 -21.21 -19.59
C LEU A 548 -25.22 -21.99 -20.80
N SER A 549 -24.06 -22.63 -20.63
CA SER A 549 -23.42 -23.39 -21.70
C SER A 549 -24.19 -24.65 -22.08
N ALA A 550 -24.97 -25.22 -21.15
CA ALA A 550 -25.77 -26.42 -21.38
C ALA A 550 -27.02 -26.20 -22.25
N HIS A 551 -27.57 -24.98 -22.31
CA HIS A 551 -28.82 -24.70 -23.03
C HIS A 551 -28.65 -24.41 -24.52
N GLU A 552 -27.67 -23.58 -24.90
CA GLU A 552 -27.49 -23.13 -26.30
C GLU A 552 -26.03 -23.27 -26.80
N GLY A 553 -25.19 -24.01 -26.07
CA GLY A 553 -23.76 -24.10 -26.30
C GLY A 553 -22.97 -22.92 -25.73
N VAL A 554 -21.64 -23.06 -25.67
CA VAL A 554 -20.76 -22.09 -25.00
C VAL A 554 -20.84 -20.71 -25.65
N LEU A 555 -20.73 -20.63 -26.98
CA LEU A 555 -20.71 -19.35 -27.70
C LEU A 555 -22.09 -18.67 -27.67
N ARG A 556 -23.16 -19.38 -28.01
CA ARG A 556 -24.49 -18.78 -28.14
C ARG A 556 -25.14 -18.47 -26.79
N GLY A 557 -24.91 -19.33 -25.79
CA GLY A 557 -25.41 -19.16 -24.43
C GLY A 557 -24.65 -18.06 -23.68
N LEU A 558 -23.32 -18.12 -23.64
CA LEU A 558 -22.52 -17.20 -22.81
C LEU A 558 -22.46 -15.78 -23.41
N TYR A 559 -22.38 -15.64 -24.74
CA TYR A 559 -22.35 -14.35 -25.44
C TYR A 559 -23.74 -13.84 -25.88
N ARG A 560 -24.80 -14.28 -25.21
CA ARG A 560 -26.14 -13.73 -25.47
C ARG A 560 -26.17 -12.25 -25.09
N GLY A 561 -26.62 -11.40 -26.01
CA GLY A 561 -26.60 -9.94 -25.84
C GLY A 561 -25.25 -9.29 -26.17
N GLU A 562 -24.32 -10.01 -26.79
CA GLU A 562 -23.00 -9.46 -27.14
C GLU A 562 -23.09 -8.29 -28.12
N ALA A 563 -23.96 -8.37 -29.13
CA ALA A 563 -24.11 -7.27 -30.10
C ALA A 563 -24.51 -5.94 -29.46
N VAL A 564 -25.34 -5.96 -28.41
CA VAL A 564 -25.70 -4.75 -27.66
C VAL A 564 -24.62 -4.34 -26.67
N THR A 565 -23.87 -5.30 -26.15
CA THR A 565 -22.69 -5.05 -25.33
C THR A 565 -21.63 -4.31 -26.15
N ILE A 566 -21.23 -4.82 -27.32
CA ILE A 566 -20.29 -4.17 -28.24
C ILE A 566 -20.70 -2.72 -28.54
N LEU A 567 -21.96 -2.49 -28.91
CA LEU A 567 -22.45 -1.14 -29.23
C LEU A 567 -22.43 -0.21 -28.01
N ARG A 568 -22.83 -0.73 -26.84
CA ARG A 568 -22.79 -0.01 -25.57
C ARG A 568 -21.36 0.36 -25.20
N GLU A 569 -20.43 -0.60 -25.24
CA GLU A 569 -19.02 -0.41 -24.88
C GLU A 569 -18.36 0.60 -25.83
N ALA A 570 -18.61 0.50 -27.14
CA ALA A 570 -18.08 1.42 -28.14
C ALA A 570 -18.55 2.86 -27.89
N GLN A 571 -19.86 3.05 -27.66
CA GLN A 571 -20.42 4.37 -27.39
C GLN A 571 -19.96 4.93 -26.03
N ALA A 572 -19.92 4.07 -25.00
CA ALA A 572 -19.51 4.44 -23.65
C ALA A 572 -18.08 4.97 -23.63
N TYR A 573 -17.12 4.17 -24.09
CA TYR A 573 -15.71 4.53 -24.05
C TYR A 573 -15.32 5.58 -25.07
N GLY A 574 -15.97 5.61 -26.24
CA GLY A 574 -15.80 6.69 -27.20
C GLY A 574 -16.14 8.06 -26.58
N VAL A 575 -17.28 8.16 -25.88
CA VAL A 575 -17.68 9.40 -25.19
C VAL A 575 -16.78 9.69 -23.99
N TRP A 576 -16.40 8.68 -23.20
CA TRP A 576 -15.53 8.88 -22.04
C TRP A 576 -14.18 9.50 -22.41
N PHE A 577 -13.45 8.92 -23.36
CA PHE A 577 -12.16 9.44 -23.80
C PHE A 577 -12.30 10.81 -24.49
N LEU A 578 -13.35 10.99 -25.31
CA LEU A 578 -13.65 12.28 -25.93
C LEU A 578 -13.87 13.38 -24.88
N THR A 579 -14.75 13.15 -23.91
CA THR A 579 -15.10 14.13 -22.88
C THR A 579 -13.93 14.40 -21.96
N PHE A 580 -13.17 13.37 -21.57
CA PHE A 580 -11.97 13.54 -20.75
C PHE A 580 -10.92 14.42 -21.44
N GLU A 581 -10.59 14.12 -22.70
CA GLU A 581 -9.60 14.90 -23.46
C GLU A 581 -10.09 16.32 -23.76
N TYR A 582 -11.39 16.49 -24.03
CA TYR A 582 -11.99 17.82 -24.21
C TYR A 582 -11.86 18.69 -22.94
N LEU A 583 -12.17 18.14 -21.76
CA LEU A 583 -12.09 18.86 -20.49
C LEU A 583 -10.64 19.20 -20.11
N MET A 584 -9.71 18.25 -20.31
CA MET A 584 -8.28 18.47 -20.07
C MET A 584 -7.72 19.58 -20.96
N ASN A 585 -8.04 19.56 -22.26
CA ASN A 585 -7.57 20.58 -23.21
C ASN A 585 -8.21 21.95 -22.95
N LEU A 586 -9.47 21.97 -22.50
CA LEU A 586 -10.16 23.20 -22.13
C LEU A 586 -9.52 23.88 -20.91
N ASP A 587 -9.19 23.13 -19.85
CA ASP A 587 -8.55 23.69 -18.65
C ASP A 587 -7.12 24.16 -18.95
N ALA A 588 -6.34 23.38 -19.70
CA ALA A 588 -5.00 23.75 -20.13
C ALA A 588 -5.01 25.07 -20.94
N LYS A 589 -5.94 25.18 -21.91
CA LYS A 589 -6.10 26.38 -22.73
C LYS A 589 -6.58 27.59 -21.92
N ARG A 590 -7.52 27.40 -21.00
CA ARG A 590 -8.09 28.48 -20.17
C ARG A 590 -7.05 29.05 -19.20
N ASN A 591 -6.23 28.19 -18.60
CA ASN A 591 -5.26 28.60 -17.59
C ASN A 591 -3.86 28.87 -18.17
N LYS A 592 -3.67 28.69 -19.49
CA LYS A 592 -2.38 28.82 -20.19
C LYS A 592 -1.27 27.97 -19.54
N ILE A 593 -1.64 26.78 -19.06
CA ILE A 593 -0.73 25.81 -18.48
C ILE A 593 -0.54 24.65 -19.45
N ASP A 594 0.63 24.00 -19.41
CA ASP A 594 0.78 22.75 -20.13
C ASP A 594 -0.12 21.68 -19.50
N ARG A 595 -0.56 20.73 -20.32
CA ARG A 595 -1.44 19.63 -19.88
C ARG A 595 -0.92 18.97 -18.58
N LYS A 596 0.41 18.80 -18.44
CA LYS A 596 1.11 18.15 -17.29
C LYS A 596 0.80 18.81 -15.98
N ASP A 597 0.60 20.11 -16.03
CA ASP A 597 0.57 20.96 -14.85
C ASP A 597 -0.87 21.09 -14.33
N VAL A 598 -1.84 20.39 -14.95
CA VAL A 598 -3.19 20.25 -14.41
C VAL A 598 -3.13 19.41 -13.13
N SER A 599 -3.58 19.99 -12.02
CA SER A 599 -3.49 19.37 -10.70
C SER A 599 -4.25 18.04 -10.60
N THR A 600 -3.71 17.09 -9.82
CA THR A 600 -4.29 15.75 -9.60
C THR A 600 -5.77 15.76 -9.19
N PRO A 601 -6.24 16.65 -8.30
CA PRO A 601 -7.67 16.73 -7.96
C PRO A 601 -8.56 17.18 -9.12
N LYS A 602 -8.05 18.01 -10.03
CA LYS A 602 -8.78 18.41 -11.24
C LYS A 602 -8.86 17.26 -12.24
N VAL A 603 -7.78 16.51 -12.42
CA VAL A 603 -7.77 15.30 -13.27
C VAL A 603 -8.82 14.30 -12.77
N ALA A 604 -8.90 14.10 -11.45
CA ALA A 604 -9.94 13.29 -10.81
C ALA A 604 -11.36 13.77 -11.13
N LEU A 605 -11.60 15.09 -11.00
CA LEU A 605 -12.89 15.71 -11.30
C LEU A 605 -13.29 15.51 -12.77
N TYR A 606 -12.36 15.74 -13.71
CA TYR A 606 -12.63 15.56 -15.14
C TYR A 606 -12.86 14.10 -15.51
N GLY A 607 -12.15 13.15 -14.87
CA GLY A 607 -12.43 11.72 -14.97
C GLY A 607 -13.84 11.37 -14.50
N GLY A 608 -14.29 11.93 -13.37
CA GLY A 608 -15.65 11.77 -12.85
C GLY A 608 -16.72 12.31 -13.79
N LEU A 609 -16.55 13.55 -14.29
CA LEU A 609 -17.48 14.17 -15.24
C LEU A 609 -17.54 13.42 -16.58
N ALA A 610 -16.41 12.90 -17.08
CA ALA A 610 -16.38 12.03 -18.24
C ALA A 610 -17.14 10.71 -17.98
N GLY A 611 -17.07 10.19 -16.76
CA GLY A 611 -17.86 9.04 -16.31
C GLY A 611 -19.37 9.28 -16.37
N GLU A 612 -19.84 10.46 -15.95
CA GLU A 612 -21.26 10.84 -16.05
C GLU A 612 -21.70 10.97 -17.52
N ALA A 613 -20.88 11.58 -18.36
CA ALA A 613 -21.14 11.71 -19.79
C ALA A 613 -21.24 10.34 -20.48
N LEU A 614 -20.37 9.40 -20.12
CA LEU A 614 -20.42 8.01 -20.58
C LEU A 614 -21.76 7.35 -20.22
N TRP A 615 -22.22 7.50 -18.98
CA TRP A 615 -23.48 6.88 -18.57
C TRP A 615 -24.64 7.51 -19.31
N LEU A 616 -24.73 8.84 -19.35
CA LEU A 616 -25.80 9.53 -20.07
C LEU A 616 -25.84 9.16 -21.56
N SER A 617 -24.71 8.99 -22.23
CA SER A 617 -24.67 8.67 -23.66
C SER A 617 -25.01 7.20 -23.99
N SER A 618 -24.67 6.27 -23.09
CA SER A 618 -24.74 4.83 -23.34
C SER A 618 -25.89 4.13 -22.61
N TYR A 619 -26.60 4.84 -21.73
CA TYR A 619 -27.63 4.28 -20.85
C TYR A 619 -28.74 3.50 -21.58
N PRO A 620 -29.30 3.99 -22.72
CA PRO A 620 -30.35 3.25 -23.42
C PRO A 620 -29.87 1.87 -23.90
N PHE A 621 -28.61 1.76 -24.31
CA PHE A 621 -28.01 0.47 -24.68
C PHE A 621 -27.75 -0.42 -23.47
N ASP A 622 -27.41 0.16 -22.31
CA ASP A 622 -27.26 -0.59 -21.06
C ASP A 622 -28.58 -1.22 -20.60
N VAL A 623 -29.71 -0.52 -20.74
CA VAL A 623 -31.04 -1.07 -20.42
C VAL A 623 -31.39 -2.25 -21.34
N VAL A 624 -31.20 -2.10 -22.65
CA VAL A 624 -31.46 -3.17 -23.61
C VAL A 624 -30.55 -4.38 -23.35
N LYS A 625 -29.27 -4.13 -23.04
CA LYS A 625 -28.30 -5.17 -22.63
C LYS A 625 -28.78 -5.93 -21.40
N SER A 626 -29.11 -5.23 -20.31
CA SER A 626 -29.56 -5.85 -19.05
C SER A 626 -30.83 -6.69 -19.25
N LYS A 627 -31.81 -6.20 -20.02
CA LYS A 627 -33.03 -6.95 -20.34
C LYS A 627 -32.72 -8.23 -21.14
N MET A 628 -31.88 -8.13 -22.17
CA MET A 628 -31.49 -9.30 -22.99
C MET A 628 -30.68 -10.34 -22.20
N GLN A 629 -29.75 -9.90 -21.35
CA GLN A 629 -28.89 -10.78 -20.55
C GLN A 629 -29.59 -11.37 -19.32
N SER A 630 -30.74 -10.82 -18.90
CA SER A 630 -31.57 -11.37 -17.83
C SER A 630 -32.70 -12.30 -18.31
N ASP A 631 -32.97 -12.34 -19.62
CA ASP A 631 -34.11 -13.03 -20.25
C ASP A 631 -34.08 -14.56 -20.12
N GLY A 632 -35.23 -15.23 -20.14
CA GLY A 632 -35.32 -16.70 -20.07
C GLY A 632 -34.74 -17.43 -21.29
N PHE A 633 -34.55 -18.75 -21.16
CA PHE A 633 -34.16 -19.65 -22.25
C PHE A 633 -35.34 -20.48 -22.76
N GLY A 634 -35.28 -20.94 -24.00
CA GLY A 634 -36.30 -21.80 -24.60
C GLY A 634 -37.69 -21.14 -24.63
N ALA A 635 -38.73 -21.85 -24.18
CA ALA A 635 -40.12 -21.34 -24.16
C ALA A 635 -40.34 -20.10 -23.26
N SER A 636 -39.38 -19.76 -22.40
CA SER A 636 -39.44 -18.59 -21.52
C SER A 636 -38.71 -17.35 -22.08
N GLN A 637 -38.16 -17.43 -23.30
CA GLN A 637 -37.45 -16.34 -23.97
C GLN A 637 -38.40 -15.25 -24.46
N ARG A 638 -38.16 -14.00 -24.05
CA ARG A 638 -38.98 -12.83 -24.41
C ARG A 638 -38.42 -12.05 -25.59
N PHE A 639 -37.09 -12.04 -25.78
CA PHE A 639 -36.43 -11.21 -26.78
C PHE A 639 -35.61 -12.04 -27.77
N ALA A 640 -35.89 -11.90 -29.07
CA ALA A 640 -35.17 -12.62 -30.13
C ALA A 640 -33.89 -11.91 -30.61
N SER A 641 -33.88 -10.58 -30.60
CA SER A 641 -32.75 -9.76 -31.03
C SER A 641 -32.72 -8.41 -30.30
N MET A 642 -31.62 -7.66 -30.44
CA MET A 642 -31.52 -6.29 -29.91
C MET A 642 -32.66 -5.40 -30.43
N ARG A 643 -32.98 -5.49 -31.72
CA ARG A 643 -34.05 -4.68 -32.34
C ARG A 643 -35.42 -5.04 -31.78
N ASP A 644 -35.67 -6.34 -31.56
CA ASP A 644 -36.90 -6.83 -30.94
C ASP A 644 -37.02 -6.38 -29.48
N CYS A 645 -35.93 -6.45 -28.70
CA CYS A 645 -35.90 -5.94 -27.33
C CYS A 645 -36.14 -4.42 -27.26
N PHE A 646 -35.56 -3.66 -28.18
CA PHE A 646 -35.78 -2.22 -28.27
C PHE A 646 -37.24 -1.90 -28.62
N ALA A 647 -37.80 -2.54 -29.65
CA ALA A 647 -39.19 -2.31 -30.08
C ALA A 647 -40.20 -2.67 -28.99
N LYS A 648 -40.03 -3.83 -28.33
CA LYS A 648 -40.90 -4.26 -27.21
C LYS A 648 -40.79 -3.33 -26.01
N THR A 649 -39.58 -2.89 -25.66
CA THR A 649 -39.38 -1.93 -24.56
C THR A 649 -40.04 -0.58 -24.87
N TRP A 650 -39.90 -0.10 -26.11
CA TRP A 650 -40.55 1.14 -26.56
C TRP A 650 -42.07 1.03 -26.51
N ALA A 651 -42.64 -0.10 -26.96
CA ALA A 651 -44.09 -0.32 -26.97
C ALA A 651 -44.68 -0.47 -25.56
N GLN A 652 -43.97 -1.10 -24.61
CA GLN A 652 -44.48 -1.38 -23.26
C GLN A 652 -44.21 -0.26 -22.25
N GLU A 653 -43.03 0.36 -22.31
CA GLU A 653 -42.56 1.29 -21.27
C GLU A 653 -42.27 2.71 -21.79
N GLY A 654 -42.36 2.92 -23.11
CA GLY A 654 -42.05 4.19 -23.75
C GLY A 654 -40.62 4.67 -23.53
N MET A 655 -40.38 5.97 -23.70
CA MET A 655 -39.06 6.59 -23.53
C MET A 655 -38.54 6.45 -22.09
N GLY A 656 -39.43 6.48 -21.08
CA GLY A 656 -39.06 6.33 -19.67
C GLY A 656 -38.42 4.98 -19.34
N GLY A 657 -38.80 3.92 -20.06
CA GLY A 657 -38.22 2.57 -19.89
C GLY A 657 -36.70 2.51 -20.11
N PHE A 658 -36.18 3.31 -21.05
CA PHE A 658 -34.75 3.36 -21.37
C PHE A 658 -33.91 4.11 -20.34
N TRP A 659 -34.54 4.81 -19.38
CA TRP A 659 -33.87 5.59 -18.35
C TRP A 659 -34.12 5.07 -16.93
N LYS A 660 -34.80 3.94 -16.78
CA LYS A 660 -35.02 3.28 -15.48
C LYS A 660 -33.68 2.91 -14.83
N GLY A 661 -33.47 3.38 -13.60
CA GLY A 661 -32.25 3.13 -12.83
C GLY A 661 -31.11 4.13 -13.05
N ILE A 662 -31.31 5.20 -13.83
CA ILE A 662 -30.26 6.20 -14.09
C ILE A 662 -29.81 6.90 -12.80
N GLY A 663 -30.74 7.21 -11.89
CA GLY A 663 -30.45 7.87 -10.61
C GLY A 663 -29.38 7.14 -9.77
N PRO A 664 -29.59 5.86 -9.41
CA PRO A 664 -28.56 5.05 -8.76
C PRO A 664 -27.23 4.99 -9.53
N THR A 665 -27.29 5.03 -10.86
CA THR A 665 -26.09 4.94 -11.73
C THR A 665 -25.24 6.20 -11.68
N LEU A 666 -25.86 7.39 -11.72
CA LEU A 666 -25.16 8.67 -11.60
C LEU A 666 -24.67 8.88 -10.15
N LEU A 667 -25.50 8.56 -9.16
CA LEU A 667 -25.12 8.65 -7.74
C LEU A 667 -23.91 7.77 -7.39
N ARG A 668 -23.74 6.66 -8.11
CA ARG A 668 -22.59 5.75 -8.01
C ARG A 668 -21.30 6.38 -8.53
N ALA A 669 -21.35 7.22 -9.56
CA ALA A 669 -20.15 7.64 -10.29
C ALA A 669 -19.21 8.51 -9.44
N MET A 670 -19.72 9.42 -8.60
CA MET A 670 -18.86 10.25 -7.73
C MET A 670 -18.19 9.48 -6.58
N PRO A 671 -18.89 8.66 -5.75
CA PRO A 671 -18.25 7.89 -4.68
C PRO A 671 -17.24 6.86 -5.19
N VAL A 672 -17.55 6.23 -6.32
CA VAL A 672 -16.67 5.25 -6.96
C VAL A 672 -15.40 5.92 -7.49
N SER A 673 -15.52 7.11 -8.08
CA SER A 673 -14.36 7.89 -8.52
C SER A 673 -13.53 8.38 -7.33
N ALA A 674 -14.16 8.83 -6.24
CA ALA A 674 -13.46 9.24 -5.02
C ALA A 674 -12.72 8.08 -4.34
N GLY A 675 -13.30 6.88 -4.33
CA GLY A 675 -12.68 5.67 -3.78
C GLY A 675 -11.40 5.26 -4.50
N THR A 676 -11.29 5.49 -5.81
CA THR A 676 -10.06 5.25 -6.59
C THR A 676 -8.91 6.18 -6.21
N PHE A 677 -9.18 7.36 -5.63
CA PHE A 677 -8.15 8.31 -5.18
C PHE A 677 -7.83 8.22 -3.69
N ALA A 678 -8.68 7.53 -2.91
CA ALA A 678 -8.52 7.37 -1.47
C ALA A 678 -7.70 6.13 -1.08
N VAL A 679 -7.50 5.20 -2.02
CA VAL A 679 -6.76 3.93 -1.90
C VAL A 679 -5.54 4.00 -2.81
#